data_AF-A0A1M7NDE6-F1
#
_entry.id   AF-A0A1M7NDE6-F1
#
_cell.length_a   1.000
_cell.length_b   1.000
_cell.length_c   1.000
_cell.angle_alpha   90.00
_cell.angle_beta   90.00
_cell.angle_gamma   90.00
#
_symmetry.space_group_name_H-M   'P 1'
#
loop_
_entity.id
_entity.type
_entity.pdbx_description
1 polymer ?
#
loop_
_entity_poly.entity_id
_entity_poly.type
_entity_poly.pdbx_seq_one_letter_code
_entity_poly.pdbx_strand_id
1 'polypeptide(L)'
;MAFVQMPTQKTDKFDHLMQRSQSLEGVRLTDAIPKHLFQPRIGRGLLSFVVSYMLYIVATVAVAHVHWMFYVPLWLIAGLGGWGLFCVAHDCGHNSFSRNRTFNHILGHIALLPLLYPFHGWRHMHNMHHANTNNLEMDVDWRPVLRVQYDAMPWWDKLVYKSTRSWLFWLGTVNYQRHSGFRPSMFPKLEARNEVRRSILFTVLAALIGLPTLVYFTGFVGLFLYFVAPWLAIHAWFSLTTMMHHISDDTPFLTTENWSFNSSRLLLTTDYMYPKWLLFLTHYISVHTAHHVAPIIPHYNLPEAQAALKTAFPGMVREKTMTVQDVWNVARHCHLYDPVNGFYESFDQSVRTAADIRKPRARTADKLRTMKQTLLRTYIGLLGAISVNTAGSKAADLFGYTREHIKQPDKKRSPLGAHSFHIKGNQGATQGYQWGSGDQTILLVHGWGADSRSLYSFTRTLQRQGFKVAAFDAPAHGVSPGSLSTMTEFKDAVKAAIVSLGSVAGIVAHSLGGIAATGALAELSHSHRIKALCLLGAPANLPVVIERWANGYLKLTPEIVQAMHRELWKRNGVPVQHWDIPALSSALQLPTLILHDLTDPIVPFCEAQQIVKNMPWAKLASVSGLGHVRILSNNEVLEQVAQFFVVNIKVAEAARVSA
;
A
#
# COMPACT_ATOMS: atom_id res chain seq x y z
N MET A 1 1.45 -3.89 -1.51
CA MET A 1 0.99 -2.53 -1.16
C MET A 1 2.22 -1.65 -1.15
N ALA A 2 2.34 -0.70 -2.07
CA ALA A 2 3.42 0.29 -2.03
C ALA A 2 3.16 1.23 -0.85
N PHE A 3 4.03 1.24 0.15
CA PHE A 3 4.00 2.27 1.19
C PHE A 3 4.30 3.60 0.51
N VAL A 4 3.40 4.55 0.75
CA VAL A 4 3.53 5.88 0.21
C VAL A 4 4.69 6.56 0.94
N GLN A 5 5.73 6.94 0.21
CA GLN A 5 6.85 7.69 0.78
C GLN A 5 6.47 9.17 0.99
N MET A 6 7.07 9.73 2.03
CA MET A 6 7.11 11.16 2.39
C MET A 6 7.41 12.08 1.20
N PRO A 7 6.90 13.32 1.21
CA PRO A 7 7.38 14.40 0.36
C PRO A 7 8.91 14.47 0.40
N THR A 8 9.59 14.13 -0.70
CA THR A 8 11.05 14.24 -0.81
C THR A 8 11.53 15.69 -0.90
N GLN A 9 10.61 16.65 -1.14
CA GLN A 9 10.81 18.09 -0.93
C GLN A 9 9.68 18.64 -0.07
N LYS A 10 9.98 18.94 1.21
CA LYS A 10 9.06 19.68 2.07
C LYS A 10 8.87 21.08 1.49
N THR A 11 7.65 21.40 1.09
CA THR A 11 7.30 22.74 0.64
C THR A 11 6.96 23.60 1.86
N ASP A 12 7.15 24.92 1.78
CA ASP A 12 6.78 25.85 2.86
C ASP A 12 5.32 25.66 3.33
N LYS A 13 4.42 25.29 2.39
CA LYS A 13 3.02 24.97 2.67
C LYS A 13 2.86 23.73 3.56
N PHE A 14 3.63 22.68 3.29
CA PHE A 14 3.60 21.45 4.07
C PHE A 14 4.15 21.67 5.48
N ASP A 15 5.26 22.38 5.62
CA ASP A 15 5.84 22.69 6.93
C ASP A 15 4.94 23.58 7.79
N HIS A 16 4.32 24.60 7.18
CA HIS A 16 3.33 25.43 7.86
C HIS A 16 2.10 24.63 8.33
N LEU A 17 1.63 23.66 7.53
CA LEU A 17 0.56 22.74 7.94
C LEU A 17 1.00 21.86 9.13
N MET A 18 2.23 21.34 9.11
CA MET A 18 2.75 20.50 10.20
C MET A 18 2.91 21.27 11.50
N GLN A 19 3.37 22.53 11.46
CA GLN A 19 3.43 23.40 12.63
C GLN A 19 2.04 23.64 13.25
N ARG A 20 1.04 23.91 12.39
CA ARG A 20 -0.36 24.04 12.84
C ARG A 20 -0.89 22.72 13.42
N SER A 21 -0.56 21.59 12.81
CA SER A 21 -0.93 20.26 13.31
C SER A 21 -0.38 20.01 14.72
N GLN A 22 0.90 20.32 14.95
CA GLN A 22 1.56 20.18 16.26
C GLN A 22 0.89 21.05 17.34
N SER A 23 0.43 22.26 17.00
CA SER A 23 -0.27 23.13 17.95
C SER A 23 -1.61 22.56 18.46
N LEU A 24 -2.14 21.53 17.80
CA LEU A 24 -3.39 20.86 18.16
C LEU A 24 -3.16 19.55 18.92
N GLU A 25 -1.91 19.15 19.18
CA GLU A 25 -1.61 17.94 19.95
C GLU A 25 -2.08 18.08 21.40
N GLY A 26 -2.73 17.03 21.92
CA GLY A 26 -3.29 17.01 23.27
C GLY A 26 -4.54 17.88 23.48
N VAL A 27 -4.95 18.70 22.51
CA VAL A 27 -6.15 19.54 22.60
C VAL A 27 -7.42 18.70 22.44
N ARG A 28 -8.45 18.99 23.22
CA ARG A 28 -9.77 18.37 23.04
C ARG A 28 -10.72 19.34 22.33
N LEU A 29 -10.76 19.27 20.99
CA LEU A 29 -11.48 20.22 20.15
C LEU A 29 -12.97 20.41 20.52
N THR A 30 -13.61 19.36 21.02
CA THR A 30 -15.02 19.39 21.43
C THR A 30 -15.30 20.30 22.63
N ASP A 31 -14.30 20.62 23.45
CA ASP A 31 -14.46 21.46 24.64
C ASP A 31 -14.74 22.93 24.26
N ALA A 32 -14.38 23.33 23.03
CA ALA A 32 -14.72 24.63 22.48
C ALA A 32 -16.21 24.75 22.08
N ILE A 33 -16.94 23.63 21.97
CA ILE A 33 -18.30 23.61 21.47
C ILE A 33 -19.30 23.60 22.64
N PRO A 34 -20.26 24.54 22.70
CA PRO A 34 -21.28 24.55 23.73
C PRO A 34 -22.09 23.25 23.84
N LYS A 35 -22.26 22.73 25.06
CA LYS A 35 -22.91 21.42 25.32
C LYS A 35 -24.36 21.34 24.84
N HIS A 36 -25.10 22.45 24.75
CA HIS A 36 -26.48 22.45 24.27
C HIS A 36 -26.58 22.09 22.78
N LEU A 37 -25.52 22.31 22.00
CA LEU A 37 -25.50 22.01 20.56
C LEU A 37 -25.47 20.52 20.26
N PHE A 38 -25.07 19.68 21.21
CA PHE A 38 -25.11 18.23 21.10
C PHE A 38 -26.51 17.63 21.30
N GLN A 39 -27.51 18.46 21.65
CA GLN A 39 -28.85 17.99 21.98
C GLN A 39 -29.76 17.93 20.75
N PRO A 40 -30.19 16.73 20.31
CA PRO A 40 -31.08 16.59 19.17
C PRO A 40 -32.49 17.07 19.51
N ARG A 41 -33.04 17.90 18.62
CA ARG A 41 -34.46 18.28 18.56
C ARG A 41 -35.12 17.56 17.39
N ILE A 42 -35.82 16.47 17.68
CA ILE A 42 -36.45 15.59 16.68
C ILE A 42 -37.33 16.37 15.70
N GLY A 43 -38.10 17.36 16.17
CA GLY A 43 -38.97 18.17 15.30
C GLY A 43 -38.22 18.93 14.20
N ARG A 44 -37.01 19.46 14.48
CA ARG A 44 -36.18 20.12 13.47
C ARG A 44 -35.63 19.12 12.46
N GLY A 45 -35.17 17.96 12.93
CA GLY A 45 -34.73 16.87 12.05
C GLY A 45 -35.86 16.35 11.14
N LEU A 46 -37.07 16.19 11.68
CA LEU A 46 -38.23 15.76 10.90
C LEU A 46 -38.65 16.81 9.87
N LEU A 47 -38.57 18.10 10.20
CA LEU A 47 -38.79 19.17 9.22
C LEU A 47 -37.81 19.03 8.04
N SER A 48 -36.52 18.84 8.33
CA SER A 48 -35.48 18.61 7.31
C SER A 48 -35.77 17.37 6.45
N PHE A 49 -36.19 16.27 7.07
CA PHE A 49 -36.62 15.06 6.36
C PHE A 49 -37.80 15.33 5.42
N VAL A 50 -38.86 15.95 5.92
CA VAL A 50 -40.07 16.24 5.14
C VAL A 50 -39.77 17.19 3.99
N VAL A 51 -39.03 18.27 4.23
CA VAL A 51 -38.67 19.24 3.19
C VAL A 51 -37.90 18.56 2.05
N SER A 52 -36.88 17.76 2.37
CA SER A 52 -36.10 17.05 1.36
C SER A 52 -36.92 15.99 0.61
N TYR A 53 -37.78 15.26 1.32
CA TYR A 53 -38.64 14.25 0.70
C TYR A 53 -39.69 14.88 -0.23
N MET A 54 -40.30 15.99 0.19
CA MET A 54 -41.26 16.73 -0.62
C MET A 54 -40.57 17.35 -1.84
N LEU A 55 -39.37 17.92 -1.69
CA LEU A 55 -38.61 18.44 -2.82
C LEU A 55 -38.31 17.34 -3.84
N TYR A 56 -37.88 16.16 -3.38
CA TYR A 56 -37.62 14.99 -4.23
C TYR A 56 -38.89 14.51 -4.96
N ILE A 57 -39.98 14.25 -4.23
CA ILE A 57 -41.24 13.74 -4.82
C ILE A 57 -41.82 14.76 -5.80
N VAL A 58 -41.98 16.02 -5.37
CA VAL A 58 -42.65 17.05 -6.18
C VAL A 58 -41.89 17.27 -7.48
N ALA A 59 -40.55 17.38 -7.43
CA ALA A 59 -39.75 17.54 -8.64
C ALA A 59 -39.82 16.32 -9.56
N THR A 60 -39.81 15.10 -8.99
CA THR A 60 -39.91 13.86 -9.77
C THR A 60 -41.28 13.70 -10.44
N VAL A 61 -42.37 13.99 -9.72
CA VAL A 61 -43.74 13.94 -10.24
C VAL A 61 -43.98 15.04 -11.27
N ALA A 62 -43.42 16.25 -11.06
CA ALA A 62 -43.56 17.36 -12.01
C ALA A 62 -43.05 17.01 -13.41
N VAL A 63 -42.06 16.12 -13.55
CA VAL A 63 -41.57 15.62 -14.86
C VAL A 63 -42.71 15.07 -15.73
N ALA A 64 -43.75 14.47 -15.12
CA ALA A 64 -44.89 13.91 -15.84
C ALA A 64 -45.84 14.99 -16.41
N HIS A 65 -45.74 16.24 -15.94
CA HIS A 65 -46.72 17.29 -16.19
C HIS A 65 -46.16 18.51 -16.94
N VAL A 66 -44.87 18.48 -17.31
CA VAL A 66 -44.19 19.61 -17.95
C VAL A 66 -43.58 19.22 -19.29
N HIS A 67 -43.28 20.23 -20.11
CA HIS A 67 -42.57 20.04 -21.35
C HIS A 67 -41.14 19.49 -21.12
N TRP A 68 -40.64 18.66 -22.05
CA TRP A 68 -39.35 17.96 -21.92
C TRP A 68 -38.14 18.86 -21.66
N MET A 69 -38.21 20.14 -22.06
CA MET A 69 -37.17 21.14 -21.78
C MET A 69 -36.90 21.36 -20.28
N PHE A 70 -37.88 21.03 -19.42
CA PHE A 70 -37.78 21.16 -17.97
C PHE A 70 -37.30 19.88 -17.27
N TYR A 71 -37.09 18.78 -18.00
CA TYR A 71 -36.69 17.50 -17.38
C TYR A 71 -35.36 17.60 -16.64
N VAL A 72 -34.32 18.14 -17.28
CA VAL A 72 -33.00 18.27 -16.64
C VAL A 72 -33.04 19.19 -15.41
N PRO A 73 -33.62 20.40 -15.46
CA PRO A 73 -33.80 21.22 -14.26
C PRO A 73 -34.54 20.49 -13.13
N LEU A 74 -35.63 19.79 -13.44
CA LEU A 74 -36.40 19.04 -12.44
C LEU A 74 -35.62 17.85 -11.88
N TRP A 75 -34.84 17.13 -12.68
CA TRP A 75 -33.96 16.07 -12.19
C TRP A 75 -32.89 16.61 -11.26
N LEU A 76 -32.31 17.79 -11.54
CA LEU A 76 -31.34 18.43 -10.65
C LEU A 76 -31.98 18.85 -9.31
N ILE A 77 -33.23 19.33 -9.33
CA ILE A 77 -33.99 19.67 -8.12
C ILE A 77 -34.36 18.40 -7.33
N ALA A 78 -34.82 17.35 -8.02
CA ALA A 78 -35.07 16.06 -7.41
C ALA A 78 -33.78 15.51 -6.78
N GLY A 79 -32.66 15.59 -7.51
CA GLY A 79 -31.32 15.25 -7.05
C GLY A 79 -30.93 15.99 -5.76
N LEU A 80 -31.23 17.29 -5.68
CA LEU A 80 -30.99 18.10 -4.49
C LEU A 80 -31.84 17.63 -3.30
N GLY A 81 -33.12 17.31 -3.54
CA GLY A 81 -33.99 16.73 -2.53
C GLY A 81 -33.46 15.38 -2.02
N GLY A 82 -33.06 14.48 -2.92
CA GLY A 82 -32.46 13.20 -2.56
C GLY A 82 -31.10 13.33 -1.85
N TRP A 83 -30.29 14.34 -2.20
CA TRP A 83 -29.07 14.66 -1.47
C TRP A 83 -29.36 15.18 -0.06
N GLY A 84 -30.40 16.00 0.10
CA GLY A 84 -30.90 16.40 1.43
C GLY A 84 -31.36 15.19 2.25
N LEU A 85 -32.06 14.23 1.64
CA LEU A 85 -32.41 12.97 2.32
C LEU A 85 -31.18 12.17 2.74
N PHE A 86 -30.15 12.14 1.90
CA PHE A 86 -28.87 11.53 2.26
C PHE A 86 -28.24 12.23 3.48
N CYS A 87 -28.27 13.57 3.54
CA CYS A 87 -27.77 14.33 4.70
C CYS A 87 -28.59 14.02 5.98
N VAL A 88 -29.89 13.77 5.87
CA VAL A 88 -30.72 13.30 7.00
C VAL A 88 -30.34 11.89 7.43
N ALA A 89 -30.17 10.96 6.48
CA ALA A 89 -29.67 9.62 6.77
C ALA A 89 -28.30 9.69 7.43
N HIS A 90 -27.49 10.67 7.05
CA HIS A 90 -26.17 10.89 7.61
C HIS A 90 -26.20 11.27 9.09
N ASP A 91 -27.07 12.21 9.49
CA ASP A 91 -27.30 12.53 10.90
C ASP A 91 -27.81 11.31 11.68
N CYS A 92 -28.65 10.48 11.05
CA CYS A 92 -29.08 9.21 11.64
C CYS A 92 -27.90 8.25 11.84
N GLY A 93 -26.96 8.20 10.88
CA GLY A 93 -25.75 7.37 10.93
C GLY A 93 -24.83 7.71 12.10
N HIS A 94 -24.72 9.00 12.43
CA HIS A 94 -23.95 9.50 13.56
C HIS A 94 -24.73 9.54 14.88
N ASN A 95 -26.01 9.19 14.86
CA ASN A 95 -26.94 9.35 15.98
C ASN A 95 -27.12 10.80 16.46
N SER A 96 -26.87 11.77 15.59
CA SER A 96 -27.13 13.19 15.84
C SER A 96 -28.60 13.56 15.57
N PHE A 97 -29.35 12.74 14.85
CA PHE A 97 -30.78 13.00 14.58
C PHE A 97 -31.67 12.82 15.83
N SER A 98 -31.46 11.74 16.59
CA SER A 98 -32.20 11.40 17.80
C SER A 98 -31.33 10.60 18.77
N ARG A 99 -31.65 10.65 20.07
CA ARG A 99 -31.01 9.79 21.09
C ARG A 99 -31.40 8.31 20.94
N ASN A 100 -32.53 8.01 20.27
CA ASN A 100 -32.98 6.65 20.02
C ASN A 100 -32.30 6.07 18.76
N ARG A 101 -31.35 5.14 18.97
CA ARG A 101 -30.61 4.49 17.88
C ARG A 101 -31.50 3.71 16.93
N THR A 102 -32.50 2.99 17.44
CA THR A 102 -33.42 2.20 16.59
C THR A 102 -34.21 3.11 15.68
N PHE A 103 -34.68 4.25 16.19
CA PHE A 103 -35.38 5.25 15.39
C PHE A 103 -34.47 5.81 14.29
N ASN A 104 -33.23 6.17 14.62
CA ASN A 104 -32.25 6.60 13.61
C ASN A 104 -32.00 5.53 12.55
N HIS A 105 -31.90 4.26 12.95
CA HIS A 105 -31.68 3.18 11.99
C HIS A 105 -32.85 3.06 11.02
N ILE A 106 -34.09 3.07 11.52
CA ILE A 106 -35.29 2.99 10.67
C ILE A 106 -35.36 4.19 9.73
N LEU A 107 -35.23 5.40 10.26
CA LEU A 107 -35.32 6.62 9.45
C LEU A 107 -34.20 6.71 8.42
N GLY A 108 -32.98 6.30 8.77
CA GLY A 108 -31.85 6.25 7.84
C GLY A 108 -32.05 5.30 6.67
N HIS A 109 -32.70 4.15 6.88
CA HIS A 109 -33.08 3.25 5.79
C HIS A 109 -34.14 3.88 4.87
N ILE A 110 -35.16 4.53 5.43
CA ILE A 110 -36.23 5.18 4.67
C ILE A 110 -35.67 6.35 3.85
N ALA A 111 -34.81 7.17 4.45
CA ALA A 111 -34.21 8.32 3.80
C ALA A 111 -33.31 7.93 2.60
N LEU A 112 -32.68 6.74 2.63
CA LEU A 112 -31.83 6.26 1.54
C LEU A 112 -32.56 5.46 0.45
N LEU A 113 -33.89 5.30 0.53
CA LEU A 113 -34.67 4.59 -0.48
C LEU A 113 -34.54 5.19 -1.89
N PRO A 114 -34.59 6.51 -2.11
CA PRO A 114 -34.40 7.09 -3.45
C PRO A 114 -33.06 6.73 -4.11
N LEU A 115 -32.03 6.45 -3.32
CA LEU A 115 -30.71 6.05 -3.82
C LEU A 115 -30.53 4.53 -3.91
N LEU A 116 -31.46 3.75 -3.34
CA LEU A 116 -31.30 2.32 -3.09
C LEU A 116 -29.93 1.99 -2.47
N TYR A 117 -29.58 2.70 -1.39
CA TYR A 117 -28.29 2.55 -0.71
C TYR A 117 -28.43 1.82 0.62
N PRO A 118 -27.74 0.68 0.83
CA PRO A 118 -27.69 0.02 2.12
C PRO A 118 -27.14 0.92 3.24
N PHE A 119 -28.03 1.36 4.13
CA PHE A 119 -27.73 2.32 5.20
C PHE A 119 -26.55 1.91 6.08
N HIS A 120 -26.55 0.68 6.63
CA HIS A 120 -25.46 0.26 7.52
C HIS A 120 -24.12 0.06 6.78
N GLY A 121 -24.16 -0.35 5.50
CA GLY A 121 -22.96 -0.46 4.67
C GLY A 121 -22.28 0.90 4.54
N TRP A 122 -23.04 1.90 4.11
CA TRP A 122 -22.60 3.29 4.07
C TRP A 122 -22.15 3.82 5.43
N ARG A 123 -22.98 3.69 6.48
CA ARG A 123 -22.71 4.23 7.82
C ARG A 123 -21.37 3.76 8.38
N HIS A 124 -21.10 2.45 8.33
CA HIS A 124 -19.85 1.90 8.88
C HIS A 124 -18.63 2.40 8.13
N MET A 125 -18.73 2.48 6.81
CA MET A 125 -17.69 3.01 5.94
C MET A 125 -17.44 4.51 6.16
N HIS A 126 -18.51 5.29 6.28
CA HIS A 126 -18.45 6.72 6.60
C HIS A 126 -17.82 6.97 7.97
N ASN A 127 -18.13 6.14 8.97
CA ASN A 127 -17.51 6.22 10.29
C ASN A 127 -16.00 5.91 10.26
N MET A 128 -15.54 5.03 9.37
CA MET A 128 -14.11 4.81 9.14
C MET A 128 -13.43 6.05 8.55
N HIS A 129 -14.10 6.74 7.62
CA HIS A 129 -13.64 8.02 7.09
C HIS A 129 -13.55 9.10 8.18
N HIS A 130 -14.56 9.25 9.05
CA HIS A 130 -14.53 10.20 10.19
C HIS A 130 -13.43 9.91 11.23
N ALA A 131 -12.99 8.66 11.31
CA ALA A 131 -11.89 8.25 12.17
C ALA A 131 -10.52 8.51 11.53
N ASN A 132 -10.43 8.60 10.21
CA ASN A 132 -9.17 8.62 9.45
C ASN A 132 -9.16 9.67 8.33
N THR A 133 -9.86 10.79 8.49
CA THR A 133 -10.06 11.79 7.42
C THR A 133 -8.71 12.24 6.85
N ASN A 134 -8.57 12.20 5.53
CA ASN A 134 -7.36 12.53 4.78
C ASN A 134 -6.09 11.74 5.19
N ASN A 135 -6.24 10.57 5.82
CA ASN A 135 -5.14 9.62 6.02
C ASN A 135 -4.96 8.76 4.75
N LEU A 136 -3.75 8.75 4.19
CA LEU A 136 -3.49 8.12 2.91
C LEU A 136 -3.56 6.59 2.92
N GLU A 137 -3.31 5.95 4.07
CA GLU A 137 -3.37 4.50 4.21
C GLU A 137 -4.77 4.01 4.62
N MET A 138 -5.42 4.77 5.51
CA MET A 138 -6.59 4.33 6.26
C MET A 138 -7.90 5.01 5.85
N ASP A 139 -7.86 6.20 5.24
CA ASP A 139 -9.08 6.81 4.70
C ASP A 139 -9.62 5.95 3.56
N VAL A 140 -10.92 5.97 3.44
CA VAL A 140 -11.73 5.15 2.55
C VAL A 140 -12.56 6.01 1.59
N ASP A 141 -12.63 7.33 1.81
CA ASP A 141 -13.32 8.28 0.94
C ASP A 141 -12.34 9.16 0.16
N TRP A 142 -12.66 9.44 -1.11
CA TRP A 142 -11.90 10.28 -2.06
C TRP A 142 -10.36 10.17 -2.03
N ARG A 143 -9.82 9.04 -1.55
CA ARG A 143 -8.38 8.82 -1.38
C ARG A 143 -7.63 8.75 -2.72
N PRO A 144 -6.61 9.60 -2.96
CA PRO A 144 -5.80 9.49 -4.15
C PRO A 144 -4.93 8.23 -4.12
N VAL A 145 -4.57 7.72 -5.29
CA VAL A 145 -3.62 6.61 -5.42
C VAL A 145 -2.31 7.13 -5.99
N LEU A 146 -1.22 6.44 -5.69
CA LEU A 146 0.08 6.75 -6.31
C LEU A 146 0.04 6.48 -7.83
N ARG A 147 0.84 7.20 -8.60
CA ARG A 147 1.10 6.91 -10.04
C ARG A 147 1.33 5.43 -10.30
N VAL A 148 2.20 4.79 -9.52
CA VAL A 148 2.55 3.38 -9.66
C VAL A 148 1.35 2.46 -9.40
N GLN A 149 0.47 2.82 -8.46
CA GLN A 149 -0.74 2.06 -8.16
C GLN A 149 -1.74 2.22 -9.30
N TYR A 150 -1.98 3.46 -9.76
CA TYR A 150 -2.82 3.74 -10.92
C TYR A 150 -2.31 3.00 -12.17
N ASP A 151 -1.01 3.00 -12.43
CA ASP A 151 -0.43 2.35 -13.61
C ASP A 151 -0.49 0.83 -13.59
N ALA A 152 -0.56 0.24 -12.39
CA ALA A 152 -0.76 -1.20 -12.18
C ALA A 152 -2.24 -1.63 -12.17
N MET A 153 -3.20 -0.69 -12.16
CA MET A 153 -4.62 -1.05 -12.15
C MET A 153 -5.04 -1.82 -13.41
N PRO A 154 -5.95 -2.81 -13.29
CA PRO A 154 -6.67 -3.37 -14.43
C PRO A 154 -7.33 -2.26 -15.24
N TRP A 155 -7.48 -2.49 -16.55
CA TRP A 155 -7.93 -1.44 -17.47
C TRP A 155 -9.29 -0.83 -17.07
N TRP A 156 -10.24 -1.65 -16.59
CA TRP A 156 -11.55 -1.20 -16.13
C TRP A 156 -11.44 -0.30 -14.90
N ASP A 157 -10.68 -0.72 -13.88
CA ASP A 157 -10.48 0.06 -12.66
C ASP A 157 -9.76 1.38 -12.99
N LYS A 158 -8.78 1.33 -13.89
CA LYS A 158 -8.07 2.51 -14.39
C LYS A 158 -9.02 3.48 -15.11
N LEU A 159 -9.90 2.97 -15.97
CA LEU A 159 -10.88 3.79 -16.71
C LEU A 159 -11.87 4.44 -15.74
N VAL A 160 -12.45 3.67 -14.81
CA VAL A 160 -13.39 4.18 -13.80
C VAL A 160 -12.71 5.21 -12.90
N TYR A 161 -11.49 4.93 -12.42
CA TYR A 161 -10.73 5.87 -11.60
C TYR A 161 -10.44 7.16 -12.36
N LYS A 162 -9.91 7.06 -13.60
CA LYS A 162 -9.60 8.24 -14.42
C LYS A 162 -10.84 9.08 -14.68
N SER A 163 -11.94 8.46 -15.09
CA SER A 163 -13.16 9.20 -15.45
C SER A 163 -13.80 9.87 -14.24
N THR A 164 -13.95 9.15 -13.12
CA THR A 164 -14.56 9.67 -11.88
C THR A 164 -13.66 10.65 -11.12
N ARG A 165 -12.39 10.78 -11.48
CA ARG A 165 -11.49 11.84 -10.98
C ARG A 165 -11.37 13.03 -11.93
N SER A 166 -11.92 12.93 -13.14
CA SER A 166 -11.84 14.00 -14.14
C SER A 166 -13.25 14.41 -14.61
N TRP A 167 -13.61 14.11 -15.86
CA TRP A 167 -14.82 14.63 -16.50
C TRP A 167 -16.14 13.98 -16.03
N LEU A 168 -16.08 12.79 -15.41
CA LEU A 168 -17.24 12.09 -14.80
C LEU A 168 -17.19 12.14 -13.26
N PHE A 169 -16.63 13.20 -12.67
CA PHE A 169 -16.57 13.34 -11.21
C PHE A 169 -17.94 13.21 -10.53
N TRP A 170 -19.00 13.66 -11.21
CA TRP A 170 -20.39 13.59 -10.76
C TRP A 170 -20.94 12.14 -10.66
N LEU A 171 -20.23 11.14 -11.20
CA LEU A 171 -20.53 9.72 -11.04
C LEU A 171 -19.64 9.02 -10.00
N GLY A 172 -18.70 9.72 -9.35
CA GLY A 172 -17.75 9.11 -8.42
C GLY A 172 -18.42 8.30 -7.31
N THR A 173 -19.53 8.80 -6.78
CA THR A 173 -20.25 8.13 -5.69
C THR A 173 -21.05 6.90 -6.11
N VAL A 174 -21.27 6.66 -7.41
CA VAL A 174 -21.85 5.39 -7.91
C VAL A 174 -20.89 4.23 -7.65
N ASN A 175 -19.61 4.44 -7.98
CA ASN A 175 -18.58 3.46 -7.67
C ASN A 175 -18.41 3.32 -6.14
N TYR A 176 -18.41 4.44 -5.41
CA TYR A 176 -18.38 4.42 -3.95
C TYR A 176 -19.50 3.55 -3.36
N GLN A 177 -20.75 3.74 -3.78
CA GLN A 177 -21.91 2.96 -3.32
C GLN A 177 -21.73 1.46 -3.52
N ARG A 178 -21.22 1.04 -4.68
CA ARG A 178 -20.90 -0.37 -4.94
C ARG A 178 -19.89 -0.93 -3.93
N HIS A 179 -18.86 -0.16 -3.61
CA HIS A 179 -17.79 -0.59 -2.73
C HIS A 179 -18.21 -0.58 -1.25
N SER A 180 -18.82 0.50 -0.77
CA SER A 180 -19.14 0.69 0.65
C SER A 180 -20.48 0.08 1.08
N GLY A 181 -21.48 0.05 0.19
CA GLY A 181 -22.84 -0.41 0.51
C GLY A 181 -23.02 -1.92 0.43
N PHE A 182 -22.38 -2.58 -0.53
CA PHE A 182 -22.71 -3.95 -0.95
C PHE A 182 -21.63 -4.99 -0.65
N ARG A 183 -20.63 -4.68 0.19
CA ARG A 183 -19.52 -5.58 0.50
C ARG A 183 -19.38 -5.88 2.00
N PRO A 184 -20.20 -6.79 2.56
CA PRO A 184 -20.11 -7.15 3.99
C PRO A 184 -18.73 -7.69 4.41
N SER A 185 -18.00 -8.33 3.48
CA SER A 185 -16.68 -8.92 3.76
C SER A 185 -15.61 -7.91 4.17
N MET A 186 -15.80 -6.62 3.89
CA MET A 186 -14.84 -5.57 4.25
C MET A 186 -14.83 -5.25 5.74
N PHE A 187 -15.91 -5.58 6.47
CA PHE A 187 -16.01 -5.27 7.89
C PHE A 187 -15.45 -6.43 8.72
N PRO A 188 -14.49 -6.22 9.65
CA PRO A 188 -13.89 -7.32 10.42
C PRO A 188 -14.83 -7.93 11.45
N LYS A 189 -15.71 -7.11 12.07
CA LYS A 189 -16.62 -7.54 13.15
C LYS A 189 -17.88 -8.22 12.61
N LEU A 190 -18.24 -9.37 13.18
CA LEU A 190 -19.41 -10.17 12.74
C LEU A 190 -20.73 -9.39 12.86
N GLU A 191 -20.92 -8.64 13.95
CA GLU A 191 -22.13 -7.83 14.17
C GLU A 191 -22.32 -6.79 13.06
N ALA A 192 -21.25 -6.07 12.70
CA ALA A 192 -21.27 -5.11 11.61
C ALA A 192 -21.60 -5.80 10.28
N ARG A 193 -21.02 -6.98 9.99
CA ARG A 193 -21.37 -7.76 8.79
C ARG A 193 -22.87 -8.10 8.74
N ASN A 194 -23.45 -8.48 9.87
CA ASN A 194 -24.86 -8.86 9.96
C ASN A 194 -25.80 -7.65 9.83
N GLU A 195 -25.45 -6.50 10.40
CA GLU A 195 -26.15 -5.24 10.14
C GLU A 195 -26.14 -4.87 8.65
N VAL A 196 -24.97 -4.92 8.01
CA VAL A 196 -24.82 -4.61 6.58
C VAL A 196 -25.63 -5.58 5.71
N ARG A 197 -25.59 -6.89 6.01
CA ARG A 197 -26.41 -7.89 5.31
C ARG A 197 -27.91 -7.59 5.41
N ARG A 198 -28.40 -7.19 6.59
CA ARG A 198 -29.81 -6.82 6.78
C ARG A 198 -30.16 -5.55 5.99
N SER A 199 -29.31 -4.54 5.98
CA SER A 199 -29.51 -3.35 5.14
C SER A 199 -29.50 -3.66 3.64
N ILE A 200 -28.60 -4.54 3.19
CA ILE A 200 -28.57 -5.01 1.79
C ILE A 200 -29.87 -5.72 1.46
N LEU A 201 -30.33 -6.65 2.31
CA LEU A 201 -31.59 -7.36 2.11
C LEU A 201 -32.77 -6.39 2.01
N PHE A 202 -32.89 -5.44 2.95
CA PHE A 202 -33.92 -4.39 2.90
C PHE A 202 -33.88 -3.62 1.58
N THR A 203 -32.70 -3.19 1.14
CA THR A 203 -32.51 -2.42 -0.09
C THR A 203 -32.87 -3.22 -1.33
N VAL A 204 -32.45 -4.50 -1.39
CA VAL A 204 -32.77 -5.41 -2.49
C VAL A 204 -34.27 -5.67 -2.55
N LEU A 205 -34.93 -5.92 -1.42
CA LEU A 205 -36.38 -6.11 -1.37
C LEU A 205 -37.12 -4.83 -1.82
N ALA A 206 -36.69 -3.65 -1.36
CA ALA A 206 -37.24 -2.38 -1.80
C ALA A 206 -37.08 -2.18 -3.32
N ALA A 207 -35.92 -2.56 -3.89
CA ALA A 207 -35.67 -2.48 -5.32
C ALA A 207 -36.52 -3.48 -6.13
N LEU A 208 -36.62 -4.73 -5.65
CA LEU A 208 -37.41 -5.80 -6.28
C LEU A 208 -38.91 -5.52 -6.27
N ILE A 209 -39.39 -4.72 -5.33
CA ILE A 209 -40.79 -4.26 -5.29
C ILE A 209 -40.92 -2.97 -6.12
N GLY A 210 -40.14 -1.94 -5.78
CA GLY A 210 -40.31 -0.59 -6.33
C GLY A 210 -40.03 -0.47 -7.83
N LEU A 211 -38.95 -1.08 -8.33
CA LEU A 211 -38.57 -0.94 -9.74
C LEU A 211 -39.55 -1.65 -10.68
N PRO A 212 -39.96 -2.91 -10.43
CA PRO A 212 -40.99 -3.55 -11.25
C PRO A 212 -42.35 -2.85 -11.17
N THR A 213 -42.76 -2.37 -9.98
CA THR A 213 -43.99 -1.59 -9.84
C THR A 213 -43.93 -0.31 -10.68
N LEU A 214 -42.81 0.41 -10.66
CA LEU A 214 -42.63 1.60 -11.50
C LEU A 214 -42.71 1.27 -13.00
N VAL A 215 -42.03 0.20 -13.44
CA VAL A 215 -42.08 -0.27 -14.83
C VAL A 215 -43.48 -0.68 -15.24
N TYR A 216 -44.24 -1.34 -14.37
CA TYR A 216 -45.62 -1.74 -14.63
C TYR A 216 -46.53 -0.53 -14.93
N PHE A 217 -46.41 0.55 -14.15
CA PHE A 217 -47.25 1.74 -14.33
C PHE A 217 -46.76 2.73 -15.38
N THR A 218 -45.45 2.75 -15.68
CA THR A 218 -44.85 3.84 -16.48
C THR A 218 -43.98 3.37 -17.64
N GLY A 219 -43.80 2.05 -17.79
CA GLY A 219 -42.90 1.45 -18.77
C GLY A 219 -41.42 1.71 -18.48
N PHE A 220 -40.55 1.23 -19.37
CA PHE A 220 -39.10 1.45 -19.25
C PHE A 220 -38.68 2.92 -19.44
N VAL A 221 -39.48 3.69 -20.20
CA VAL A 221 -39.27 5.14 -20.31
C VAL A 221 -39.49 5.81 -18.96
N GLY A 222 -40.58 5.48 -18.25
CA GLY A 222 -40.83 6.02 -16.92
C GLY A 222 -39.81 5.57 -15.87
N LEU A 223 -39.28 4.35 -15.95
CA LEU A 223 -38.14 3.93 -15.13
C LEU A 223 -36.95 4.88 -15.31
N PHE A 224 -36.65 5.29 -16.54
CA PHE A 224 -35.58 6.26 -16.79
C PHE A 224 -35.93 7.65 -16.24
N LEU A 225 -37.11 8.18 -16.59
CA LEU A 225 -37.52 9.54 -16.25
C LEU A 225 -37.72 9.78 -14.74
N TYR A 226 -38.26 8.79 -14.02
CA TYR A 226 -38.70 8.94 -12.64
C TYR A 226 -37.78 8.25 -11.61
N PHE A 227 -36.85 7.40 -12.05
CA PHE A 227 -35.88 6.78 -11.16
C PHE A 227 -34.44 7.01 -11.62
N VAL A 228 -34.04 6.52 -12.80
CA VAL A 228 -32.61 6.54 -13.21
C VAL A 228 -32.07 7.97 -13.31
N ALA A 229 -32.78 8.89 -13.95
CA ALA A 229 -32.30 10.26 -14.12
C ALA A 229 -32.26 11.06 -12.80
N PRO A 230 -33.31 11.05 -11.95
CA PRO A 230 -33.21 11.59 -10.59
C PRO A 230 -32.10 10.94 -9.76
N TRP A 231 -31.94 9.62 -9.83
CA TRP A 231 -30.90 8.87 -9.12
C TRP A 231 -29.49 9.33 -9.51
N LEU A 232 -29.24 9.51 -10.82
CA LEU A 232 -27.98 10.08 -11.32
C LEU A 232 -27.76 11.50 -10.81
N ALA A 233 -28.82 12.32 -10.74
CA ALA A 233 -28.72 13.68 -10.21
C ALA A 233 -28.41 13.70 -8.71
N ILE A 234 -28.92 12.76 -7.91
CA ILE A 234 -28.53 12.65 -6.49
C ILE A 234 -27.03 12.31 -6.39
N HIS A 235 -26.53 11.37 -7.20
CA HIS A 235 -25.10 11.06 -7.26
C HIS A 235 -24.25 12.24 -7.72
N ALA A 236 -24.76 13.08 -8.61
CA ALA A 236 -24.06 14.30 -9.02
C ALA A 236 -23.87 15.27 -7.85
N TRP A 237 -24.93 15.56 -7.09
CA TRP A 237 -24.86 16.39 -5.88
C TRP A 237 -23.97 15.81 -4.80
N PHE A 238 -24.10 14.51 -4.55
CA PHE A 238 -23.29 13.79 -3.57
C PHE A 238 -21.80 13.84 -3.94
N SER A 239 -21.47 13.48 -5.18
CA SER A 239 -20.07 13.45 -5.61
C SER A 239 -19.45 14.84 -5.60
N LEU A 240 -20.18 15.85 -6.12
CA LEU A 240 -19.71 17.24 -6.09
C LEU A 240 -19.41 17.70 -4.66
N THR A 241 -20.35 17.51 -3.73
CA THR A 241 -20.23 18.03 -2.36
C THR A 241 -19.05 17.37 -1.63
N THR A 242 -18.98 16.03 -1.64
CA THR A 242 -17.93 15.30 -0.90
C THR A 242 -16.55 15.42 -1.54
N MET A 243 -16.47 15.48 -2.87
CA MET A 243 -15.21 15.76 -3.56
C MET A 243 -14.66 17.11 -3.13
N MET A 244 -15.48 18.16 -3.14
CA MET A 244 -15.01 19.51 -2.81
C MET A 244 -14.57 19.60 -1.35
N HIS A 245 -15.28 18.97 -0.41
CA HIS A 245 -14.91 19.01 1.02
C HIS A 245 -13.54 18.39 1.34
N HIS A 246 -13.14 17.35 0.58
CA HIS A 246 -11.95 16.54 0.89
C HIS A 246 -10.81 16.67 -0.13
N ILE A 247 -11.06 17.30 -1.28
CA ILE A 247 -10.06 17.49 -2.32
C ILE A 247 -9.86 18.98 -2.59
N SER A 248 -8.61 19.42 -2.50
CA SER A 248 -8.15 20.70 -3.02
C SER A 248 -6.67 20.62 -3.36
N ASP A 249 -6.20 21.53 -4.19
CA ASP A 249 -4.80 21.64 -4.62
C ASP A 249 -3.85 22.03 -3.47
N ASP A 250 -4.40 22.59 -2.39
CA ASP A 250 -3.67 23.08 -1.22
C ASP A 250 -3.94 22.29 0.06
N THR A 251 -4.63 21.14 -0.02
CA THR A 251 -4.84 20.22 1.11
C THR A 251 -4.27 18.84 0.80
N PRO A 252 -3.29 18.35 1.57
CA PRO A 252 -2.67 17.05 1.31
C PRO A 252 -3.50 15.89 1.87
N PHE A 253 -3.20 14.68 1.39
CA PHE A 253 -3.45 13.46 2.15
C PHE A 253 -2.18 13.13 2.96
N LEU A 254 -2.30 12.91 4.26
CA LEU A 254 -1.15 12.67 5.12
C LEU A 254 -0.91 11.16 5.28
N THR A 255 0.35 10.75 5.25
CA THR A 255 0.75 9.41 5.70
C THR A 255 0.49 9.28 7.20
N THR A 256 0.30 8.05 7.66
CA THR A 256 -0.01 7.72 9.07
C THR A 256 1.02 8.30 10.05
N GLU A 257 2.27 8.46 9.62
CA GLU A 257 3.34 9.06 10.44
C GLU A 257 3.13 10.57 10.70
N ASN A 258 2.61 11.32 9.73
CA ASN A 258 2.38 12.77 9.85
C ASN A 258 0.93 13.12 10.19
N TRP A 259 0.05 12.13 10.16
CA TRP A 259 -1.36 12.30 10.40
C TRP A 259 -1.64 12.40 11.90
N SER A 260 -2.46 13.36 12.31
CA SER A 260 -3.01 13.42 13.66
C SER A 260 -4.54 13.56 13.65
N PHE A 261 -5.16 13.04 14.70
CA PHE A 261 -6.62 12.99 14.81
C PHE A 261 -7.26 14.39 14.82
N ASN A 262 -6.65 15.37 15.47
CA ASN A 262 -7.18 16.72 15.53
C ASN A 262 -6.91 17.52 14.25
N SER A 263 -5.71 17.39 13.66
CA SER A 263 -5.36 18.10 12.44
C SER A 263 -6.24 17.68 11.26
N SER A 264 -6.52 16.38 11.13
CA SER A 264 -7.39 15.87 10.06
C SER A 264 -8.79 16.47 10.08
N ARG A 265 -9.35 16.70 11.27
CA ARG A 265 -10.71 17.22 11.44
C ARG A 265 -10.81 18.73 11.27
N LEU A 266 -9.78 19.47 11.67
CA LEU A 266 -9.80 20.93 11.70
C LEU A 266 -9.11 21.58 10.49
N LEU A 267 -8.03 20.95 9.98
CA LEU A 267 -7.14 21.54 8.97
C LEU A 267 -7.28 20.93 7.58
N LEU A 268 -7.74 19.67 7.46
CA LEU A 268 -7.74 18.93 6.18
C LEU A 268 -9.11 18.85 5.50
N THR A 269 -10.09 19.59 6.03
CA THR A 269 -11.43 19.72 5.47
C THR A 269 -11.64 21.15 5.01
N THR A 270 -12.32 21.35 3.88
CA THR A 270 -12.65 22.68 3.37
C THR A 270 -14.17 22.90 3.39
N ASP A 271 -14.59 23.97 4.04
CA ASP A 271 -16.00 24.33 4.18
C ASP A 271 -16.38 25.30 3.05
N TYR A 272 -17.26 24.85 2.15
CA TYR A 272 -17.73 25.68 1.05
C TYR A 272 -18.97 26.46 1.44
N MET A 273 -18.89 27.78 1.38
CA MET A 273 -19.97 28.67 1.77
C MET A 273 -21.02 28.76 0.66
N TYR A 274 -22.17 28.11 0.87
CA TYR A 274 -23.31 28.15 -0.03
C TYR A 274 -24.23 29.34 0.26
N PRO A 275 -25.04 29.80 -0.72
CA PRO A 275 -26.13 30.73 -0.42
C PRO A 275 -27.11 30.10 0.57
N LYS A 276 -27.75 30.93 1.41
CA LYS A 276 -28.60 30.48 2.54
C LYS A 276 -29.66 29.45 2.18
N TRP A 277 -30.30 29.60 1.02
CA TRP A 277 -31.32 28.65 0.55
C TRP A 277 -30.73 27.27 0.27
N LEU A 278 -29.52 27.21 -0.28
CA LEU A 278 -28.85 25.95 -0.59
C LEU A 278 -28.29 25.31 0.68
N LEU A 279 -27.73 26.10 1.61
CA LEU A 279 -27.37 25.63 2.96
C LEU A 279 -28.54 24.93 3.65
N PHE A 280 -29.73 25.54 3.59
CA PHE A 280 -30.94 24.97 4.17
C PHE A 280 -31.32 23.64 3.51
N LEU A 281 -31.32 23.57 2.18
CA LEU A 281 -31.72 22.35 1.44
C LEU A 281 -30.71 21.21 1.52
N THR A 282 -29.42 21.53 1.68
CA THR A 282 -28.35 20.54 1.92
C THR A 282 -28.09 20.32 3.41
N HIS A 283 -28.99 20.77 4.29
CA HIS A 283 -28.89 20.60 5.74
C HIS A 283 -27.52 20.97 6.29
N TYR A 284 -27.01 22.15 5.94
CA TYR A 284 -25.75 22.72 6.43
C TYR A 284 -24.52 21.81 6.31
N ILE A 285 -24.56 20.77 5.48
CA ILE A 285 -23.47 19.80 5.32
C ILE A 285 -22.17 20.46 4.89
N SER A 286 -22.23 21.64 4.26
CA SER A 286 -21.05 22.38 3.84
C SER A 286 -20.28 23.04 4.99
N VAL A 287 -20.87 23.11 6.19
CA VAL A 287 -20.17 23.37 7.45
C VAL A 287 -19.55 22.05 7.93
N HIS A 288 -18.54 21.61 7.19
CA HIS A 288 -18.03 20.24 7.28
C HIS A 288 -16.95 20.09 8.36
N THR A 289 -16.21 21.16 8.68
CA THR A 289 -15.18 21.16 9.72
C THR A 289 -15.78 20.89 11.11
N ALA A 290 -16.79 21.66 11.53
CA ALA A 290 -17.49 21.41 12.80
C ALA A 290 -18.09 20.00 12.85
N HIS A 291 -18.60 19.53 11.72
CA HIS A 291 -19.12 18.18 11.58
C HIS A 291 -18.02 17.12 11.81
N HIS A 292 -16.84 17.24 11.19
CA HIS A 292 -15.72 16.32 11.43
C HIS A 292 -15.21 16.35 12.88
N VAL A 293 -15.18 17.53 13.49
CA VAL A 293 -14.79 17.67 14.90
C VAL A 293 -15.77 16.92 15.81
N ALA A 294 -17.07 17.06 15.57
CA ALA A 294 -18.12 16.45 16.37
C ALA A 294 -19.32 15.98 15.53
N PRO A 295 -19.24 14.77 14.92
CA PRO A 295 -20.28 14.25 14.01
C PRO A 295 -21.65 14.03 14.68
N ILE A 296 -21.66 13.97 16.01
CA ILE A 296 -22.86 13.80 16.83
C ILE A 296 -23.67 15.10 16.99
N ILE A 297 -23.19 16.23 16.47
CA ILE A 297 -23.95 17.49 16.45
C ILE A 297 -24.99 17.43 15.34
N PRO A 298 -26.27 17.73 15.62
CA PRO A 298 -27.30 17.79 14.59
C PRO A 298 -27.00 18.91 13.58
N HIS A 299 -27.30 18.68 12.30
CA HIS A 299 -26.92 19.61 11.24
C HIS A 299 -27.30 21.09 11.44
N TYR A 300 -28.49 21.36 11.99
CA TYR A 300 -28.98 22.73 12.21
C TYR A 300 -28.24 23.47 13.34
N ASN A 301 -27.37 22.80 14.09
CA ASN A 301 -26.50 23.38 15.11
C ASN A 301 -25.06 23.58 14.62
N LEU A 302 -24.70 23.04 13.44
CA LEU A 302 -23.34 23.13 12.89
C LEU A 302 -22.84 24.58 12.71
N PRO A 303 -23.65 25.55 12.23
CA PRO A 303 -23.17 26.93 12.08
C PRO A 303 -22.72 27.56 13.41
N GLU A 304 -23.43 27.30 14.51
CA GLU A 304 -23.07 27.81 15.84
C GLU A 304 -21.84 27.09 16.39
N ALA A 305 -21.74 25.77 16.17
CA ALA A 305 -20.55 24.99 16.56
C ALA A 305 -19.29 25.44 15.81
N GLN A 306 -19.42 25.73 14.52
CA GLN A 306 -18.35 26.28 13.69
C GLN A 306 -17.89 27.65 14.19
N ALA A 307 -18.82 28.54 14.53
CA ALA A 307 -18.48 29.85 15.08
C ALA A 307 -17.69 29.73 16.39
N ALA A 308 -18.07 28.78 17.26
CA ALA A 308 -17.34 28.49 18.48
C ALA A 308 -15.92 27.96 18.21
N LEU A 309 -15.76 27.04 17.25
CA LEU A 309 -14.45 26.54 16.83
C LEU A 309 -13.55 27.62 16.25
N LYS A 310 -14.09 28.52 15.41
CA LYS A 310 -13.34 29.65 14.85
C LYS A 310 -12.87 30.64 15.92
N THR A 311 -13.68 30.82 16.97
CA THR A 311 -13.32 31.67 18.11
C THR A 311 -12.21 31.04 18.94
N ALA A 312 -12.30 29.75 19.23
CA ALA A 312 -11.32 29.02 20.02
C ALA A 312 -10.00 28.75 19.27
N PHE A 313 -10.07 28.57 17.94
CA PHE A 313 -8.93 28.24 17.08
C PHE A 313 -8.84 29.20 15.87
N PRO A 314 -8.49 30.48 16.08
CA PRO A 314 -8.43 31.47 15.01
C PRO A 314 -7.51 31.05 13.86
N GLY A 315 -7.98 31.18 12.62
CA GLY A 315 -7.22 30.83 11.42
C GLY A 315 -7.06 29.33 11.17
N MET A 316 -7.57 28.46 12.06
CA MET A 316 -7.43 27.00 11.89
C MET A 316 -8.45 26.42 10.90
N VAL A 317 -9.65 26.97 10.86
CA VAL A 317 -10.76 26.51 10.02
C VAL A 317 -10.63 27.08 8.60
N ARG A 318 -10.84 26.23 7.58
CA ARG A 318 -10.73 26.59 6.16
C ARG A 318 -12.12 26.80 5.55
N GLU A 319 -12.42 28.05 5.21
CA GLU A 319 -13.66 28.40 4.50
C GLU A 319 -13.34 28.98 3.12
N LYS A 320 -14.06 28.52 2.09
CA LYS A 320 -13.96 29.04 0.72
C LYS A 320 -15.36 29.29 0.15
N THR A 321 -15.51 30.27 -0.73
CA THR A 321 -16.72 30.39 -1.55
C THR A 321 -16.55 29.50 -2.78
N MET A 322 -17.49 28.59 -3.02
CA MET A 322 -17.36 27.66 -4.15
C MET A 322 -17.53 28.39 -5.48
N THR A 323 -16.51 28.32 -6.34
CA THR A 323 -16.61 28.77 -7.73
C THR A 323 -16.61 27.58 -8.68
N VAL A 324 -17.15 27.77 -9.88
CA VAL A 324 -17.06 26.77 -10.96
C VAL A 324 -15.61 26.48 -11.32
N GLN A 325 -14.72 27.48 -11.18
CA GLN A 325 -13.29 27.32 -11.42
C GLN A 325 -12.64 26.36 -10.42
N ASP A 326 -13.04 26.37 -9.14
CA ASP A 326 -12.50 25.46 -8.13
C ASP A 326 -12.83 24.00 -8.48
N VAL A 327 -14.07 23.73 -8.89
CA VAL A 327 -14.51 22.40 -9.33
C VAL A 327 -13.68 21.94 -10.54
N TRP A 328 -13.49 22.81 -11.53
CA TRP A 328 -12.66 22.49 -12.70
C TRP A 328 -11.18 22.31 -12.35
N ASN A 329 -10.65 23.07 -11.40
CA ASN A 329 -9.28 22.93 -10.94
C ASN A 329 -9.07 21.56 -10.29
N VAL A 330 -9.97 21.15 -9.40
CA VAL A 330 -9.95 19.82 -8.78
C VAL A 330 -10.04 18.72 -9.86
N ALA A 331 -11.00 18.83 -10.78
CA ALA A 331 -11.23 17.83 -11.82
C ALA A 331 -10.15 17.78 -12.92
N ARG A 332 -9.22 18.76 -12.99
CA ARG A 332 -8.11 18.77 -13.96
C ARG A 332 -6.76 18.48 -13.31
N HIS A 333 -6.58 18.82 -12.04
CA HIS A 333 -5.27 18.81 -11.41
C HIS A 333 -5.16 17.84 -10.23
N CYS A 334 -6.26 17.49 -9.56
CA CYS A 334 -6.23 16.71 -8.31
C CYS A 334 -6.55 15.22 -8.53
N HIS A 335 -5.65 14.49 -9.19
CA HIS A 335 -5.96 13.12 -9.64
C HIS A 335 -5.26 12.02 -8.85
N LEU A 336 -3.95 12.14 -8.63
CA LEU A 336 -3.11 11.11 -8.03
C LEU A 336 -2.28 11.71 -6.91
N TYR A 337 -1.79 10.87 -6.01
CA TYR A 337 -0.95 11.32 -4.92
C TYR A 337 0.50 11.46 -5.40
N ASP A 338 1.10 12.63 -5.19
CA ASP A 338 2.49 12.89 -5.46
C ASP A 338 3.34 12.70 -4.18
N PRO A 339 4.18 11.66 -4.11
CA PRO A 339 5.05 11.43 -2.97
C PRO A 339 6.20 12.42 -2.86
N VAL A 340 6.40 13.35 -3.80
CA VAL A 340 7.48 14.35 -3.73
C VAL A 340 7.06 15.59 -2.95
N ASN A 341 5.84 16.09 -3.15
CA ASN A 341 5.33 17.30 -2.51
C ASN A 341 4.25 17.04 -1.45
N GLY A 342 3.67 15.83 -1.40
CA GLY A 342 2.61 15.44 -0.46
C GLY A 342 1.20 15.86 -0.88
N PHE A 343 1.04 16.44 -2.07
CA PHE A 343 -0.22 16.92 -2.63
C PHE A 343 -0.64 16.05 -3.82
N TYR A 344 -1.38 16.63 -4.76
CA TYR A 344 -1.86 15.94 -5.93
C TYR A 344 -0.98 16.20 -7.17
N GLU A 345 -0.86 15.19 -8.03
CA GLU A 345 -0.42 15.33 -9.42
C GLU A 345 -1.61 15.12 -10.38
N SER A 346 -1.57 15.79 -11.53
CA SER A 346 -2.51 15.55 -12.62
C SER A 346 -2.15 14.30 -13.42
N PHE A 347 -3.07 13.81 -14.27
CA PHE A 347 -2.76 12.66 -15.14
C PHE A 347 -1.76 13.02 -16.25
N ASP A 348 -1.71 14.31 -16.62
CA ASP A 348 -0.95 14.84 -17.76
C ASP A 348 0.39 15.46 -17.34
N GLN A 349 0.57 15.76 -16.06
CA GLN A 349 1.89 16.10 -15.51
C GLN A 349 2.79 14.87 -15.62
N SER A 350 3.66 14.89 -16.61
CA SER A 350 4.91 14.18 -16.54
C SER A 350 5.73 14.83 -15.44
N VAL A 351 5.75 14.25 -14.24
CA VAL A 351 6.70 14.70 -13.23
C VAL A 351 8.10 14.60 -13.83
N ARG A 352 8.71 15.76 -14.05
CA ARG A 352 10.15 15.93 -14.30
C ARG A 352 10.88 15.53 -13.01
N THR A 353 11.09 14.24 -12.80
CA THR A 353 11.98 13.74 -11.73
C THR A 353 12.99 12.81 -12.37
N ALA A 354 14.25 13.26 -12.50
CA ALA A 354 15.52 12.51 -12.64
C ALA A 354 15.58 11.22 -13.52
N ALA A 355 14.53 10.89 -14.27
CA ALA A 355 14.29 9.62 -14.94
C ALA A 355 14.11 9.82 -16.45
N ASP A 356 14.90 10.73 -17.02
CA ASP A 356 15.53 10.48 -18.33
C ASP A 356 16.34 9.15 -18.36
N ILE A 357 16.44 8.46 -17.22
CA ILE A 357 16.88 7.08 -17.13
C ILE A 357 15.71 6.11 -17.36
N ARG A 358 15.53 5.78 -18.65
CA ARG A 358 14.95 4.54 -19.23
C ARG A 358 13.44 4.46 -19.48
N LYS A 359 13.11 4.52 -20.77
CA LYS A 359 11.91 3.95 -21.42
C LYS A 359 11.58 2.54 -20.88
N PRO A 360 10.31 2.20 -20.57
CA PRO A 360 9.95 0.85 -20.17
C PRO A 360 9.72 -0.05 -21.39
N ARG A 361 10.68 -0.94 -21.65
CA ARG A 361 10.47 -2.23 -22.35
C ARG A 361 9.62 -3.23 -21.53
N ALA A 362 9.01 -2.81 -20.41
CA ALA A 362 8.44 -3.68 -19.37
C ALA A 362 6.96 -4.12 -19.58
N ARG A 363 6.14 -3.38 -20.34
CA ARG A 363 4.69 -3.70 -20.51
C ARG A 363 4.41 -5.03 -21.21
N THR A 364 5.29 -5.48 -22.10
CA THR A 364 5.19 -6.81 -22.72
C THR A 364 5.65 -7.90 -21.75
N ALA A 365 6.67 -7.60 -20.94
CA ALA A 365 7.25 -8.53 -19.97
C ALA A 365 6.30 -8.84 -18.80
N ASP A 366 5.54 -7.86 -18.30
CA ASP A 366 4.57 -8.11 -17.20
C ASP A 366 3.35 -8.92 -17.65
N LYS A 367 2.81 -8.68 -18.85
CA LYS A 367 1.78 -9.56 -19.44
C LYS A 367 2.30 -10.98 -19.68
N LEU A 368 3.50 -11.12 -20.24
CA LEU A 368 4.15 -12.42 -20.44
C LEU A 368 4.40 -13.12 -19.10
N ARG A 369 4.74 -12.38 -18.04
CA ARG A 369 4.98 -12.90 -16.69
C ARG A 369 3.69 -13.39 -16.03
N THR A 370 2.59 -12.64 -16.08
CA THR A 370 1.29 -13.11 -15.56
C THR A 370 0.78 -14.33 -16.33
N MET A 371 0.92 -14.34 -17.65
CA MET A 371 0.57 -15.51 -18.47
C MET A 371 1.45 -16.73 -18.14
N LYS A 372 2.78 -16.55 -18.00
CA LYS A 372 3.71 -17.60 -17.57
C LYS A 372 3.33 -18.15 -16.20
N GLN A 373 2.97 -17.30 -15.24
CA GLN A 373 2.50 -17.71 -13.91
C GLN A 373 1.23 -18.56 -13.99
N THR A 374 0.23 -18.12 -14.76
CA THR A 374 -1.02 -18.89 -14.94
C THR A 374 -0.73 -20.24 -15.60
N LEU A 375 0.10 -20.29 -16.64
CA LEU A 375 0.46 -21.53 -17.32
C LEU A 375 1.22 -22.50 -16.40
N LEU A 376 2.21 -22.01 -15.65
CA LEU A 376 2.96 -22.81 -14.69
C LEU A 376 2.06 -23.34 -13.56
N ARG A 377 1.16 -22.49 -13.04
CA ARG A 377 0.17 -22.90 -12.03
C ARG A 377 -0.73 -24.00 -12.55
N THR A 378 -1.30 -23.82 -13.74
CA THR A 378 -2.19 -24.82 -14.35
C THR A 378 -1.45 -26.12 -14.60
N TYR A 379 -0.21 -26.04 -15.12
CA TYR A 379 0.63 -27.21 -15.36
C TYR A 379 0.94 -28.00 -14.09
N ILE A 380 1.40 -27.33 -13.02
CA ILE A 380 1.68 -27.99 -11.74
C ILE A 380 0.39 -28.51 -11.09
N GLY A 381 -0.73 -27.80 -11.22
CA GLY A 381 -2.03 -28.24 -10.72
C GLY A 381 -2.54 -29.51 -11.42
N LEU A 382 -2.42 -29.58 -12.76
CA LEU A 382 -2.76 -30.77 -13.54
C LEU A 382 -1.86 -31.96 -13.19
N LEU A 383 -0.55 -31.72 -13.02
CA LEU A 383 0.36 -32.76 -12.52
C LEU A 383 -0.04 -33.21 -11.11
N GLY A 384 -0.44 -32.29 -10.24
CA GLY A 384 -0.85 -32.59 -8.87
C GLY A 384 -2.10 -33.46 -8.80
N ALA A 385 -3.02 -33.31 -9.75
CA ALA A 385 -4.20 -34.17 -9.89
C ALA A 385 -3.84 -35.61 -10.30
N ILE A 386 -2.70 -35.83 -10.96
CA ILE A 386 -2.22 -37.15 -11.38
C ILE A 386 -1.28 -37.77 -10.32
N SER A 387 -0.29 -36.99 -9.87
CA SER A 387 0.75 -37.40 -8.92
C SER A 387 1.28 -36.19 -8.15
N VAL A 388 0.91 -36.09 -6.88
CA VAL A 388 1.38 -35.05 -5.97
C VAL A 388 2.91 -35.06 -5.83
N ASN A 389 3.54 -36.25 -5.85
CA ASN A 389 5.00 -36.36 -5.76
C ASN A 389 5.70 -35.84 -7.02
N THR A 390 5.17 -36.13 -8.21
CA THR A 390 5.71 -35.60 -9.47
C THR A 390 5.53 -34.09 -9.55
N ALA A 391 4.37 -33.57 -9.15
CA ALA A 391 4.13 -32.13 -9.07
C ALA A 391 5.07 -31.44 -8.08
N GLY A 392 5.30 -32.04 -6.91
CA GLY A 392 6.27 -31.56 -5.92
C GLY A 392 7.71 -31.54 -6.45
N SER A 393 8.13 -32.59 -7.15
CA SER A 393 9.46 -32.64 -7.77
C SER A 393 9.62 -31.55 -8.85
N LYS A 394 8.58 -31.33 -9.65
CA LYS A 394 8.59 -30.27 -10.66
C LYS A 394 8.55 -28.87 -10.08
N ALA A 395 7.85 -28.67 -8.97
CA ALA A 395 7.88 -27.42 -8.21
C ALA A 395 9.27 -27.16 -7.62
N ALA A 396 9.96 -28.21 -7.14
CA ALA A 396 11.35 -28.11 -6.69
C ALA A 396 12.30 -27.73 -7.84
N ASP A 397 12.12 -28.26 -9.05
CA ASP A 397 12.88 -27.82 -10.23
C ASP A 397 12.64 -26.34 -10.55
N LEU A 398 11.39 -25.88 -10.51
CA LEU A 398 11.05 -24.49 -10.81
C LEU A 398 11.66 -23.51 -9.80
N PHE A 399 11.65 -23.87 -8.51
CA PHE A 399 12.31 -23.08 -7.47
C PHE A 399 13.83 -23.12 -7.60
N GLY A 400 14.36 -24.30 -7.94
CA GLY A 400 15.78 -24.54 -8.17
C GLY A 400 16.34 -23.84 -9.41
N TYR A 401 15.48 -23.34 -10.30
CA TYR A 401 15.89 -22.72 -11.56
C TYR A 401 16.40 -21.30 -11.37
N THR A 402 17.67 -21.07 -11.69
CA THR A 402 18.41 -19.83 -11.37
C THR A 402 18.54 -18.89 -12.57
N ARG A 403 18.15 -19.33 -13.78
CA ARG A 403 18.41 -18.60 -15.04
C ARG A 403 17.21 -17.83 -15.61
N GLU A 404 16.25 -17.43 -14.78
CA GLU A 404 15.01 -16.79 -15.26
C GLU A 404 15.22 -15.49 -16.05
N HIS A 405 16.32 -14.75 -15.81
CA HIS A 405 16.53 -13.40 -16.38
C HIS A 405 17.86 -13.19 -17.11
N ILE A 406 18.84 -14.09 -16.93
CA ILE A 406 20.20 -13.94 -17.46
C ILE A 406 20.58 -15.22 -18.20
N LYS A 407 20.67 -15.14 -19.54
CA LYS A 407 21.34 -16.19 -20.33
C LYS A 407 22.78 -16.29 -19.85
N GLN A 408 23.36 -17.50 -19.87
CA GLN A 408 24.73 -17.73 -19.42
C GLN A 408 25.66 -16.66 -20.04
N PRO A 409 26.28 -15.78 -19.21
CA PRO A 409 27.17 -14.76 -19.71
C PRO A 409 28.38 -15.42 -20.37
N ASP A 410 28.96 -14.76 -21.37
CA ASP A 410 30.21 -15.22 -21.97
C ASP A 410 31.30 -15.33 -20.89
N LYS A 411 31.89 -16.53 -20.75
CA LYS A 411 32.96 -16.82 -19.79
C LYS A 411 34.17 -15.89 -19.95
N LYS A 412 34.35 -15.27 -21.13
CA LYS A 412 35.46 -14.36 -21.42
C LYS A 412 35.30 -12.96 -20.83
N ARG A 413 34.12 -12.58 -20.34
CA ARG A 413 33.88 -11.25 -19.76
C ARG A 413 34.05 -11.28 -18.25
N SER A 414 35.29 -11.15 -17.78
CA SER A 414 35.55 -10.82 -16.38
C SER A 414 34.94 -9.45 -16.02
N PRO A 415 34.42 -9.27 -14.79
CA PRO A 415 34.04 -7.95 -14.29
C PRO A 415 35.19 -6.94 -14.44
N LEU A 416 34.87 -5.70 -14.81
CA LEU A 416 35.86 -4.63 -15.02
C LEU A 416 36.77 -4.48 -13.80
N GLY A 417 38.08 -4.60 -14.04
CA GLY A 417 39.13 -4.43 -13.03
C GLY A 417 39.38 -5.64 -12.12
N ALA A 418 38.79 -6.81 -12.40
CA ALA A 418 38.96 -8.01 -11.58
C ALA A 418 40.08 -8.94 -12.09
N HIS A 419 40.82 -9.53 -11.16
CA HIS A 419 41.66 -10.71 -11.41
C HIS A 419 40.86 -11.97 -11.08
N SER A 420 40.87 -12.96 -11.97
CA SER A 420 40.22 -14.25 -11.68
C SER A 420 41.09 -15.12 -10.79
N PHE A 421 40.45 -15.86 -9.88
CA PHE A 421 41.09 -16.92 -9.10
C PHE A 421 40.28 -18.21 -9.21
N HIS A 422 40.93 -19.34 -8.96
CA HIS A 422 40.30 -20.66 -9.03
C HIS A 422 39.76 -21.07 -7.66
N ILE A 423 38.48 -21.48 -7.61
CA ILE A 423 37.85 -22.04 -6.43
C ILE A 423 38.07 -23.55 -6.44
N LYS A 424 38.83 -24.04 -5.46
CA LYS A 424 39.18 -25.46 -5.34
C LYS A 424 38.07 -26.23 -4.62
N GLY A 425 37.85 -27.49 -5.00
CA GLY A 425 36.96 -28.40 -4.28
C GLY A 425 35.46 -28.21 -4.55
N ASN A 426 35.05 -27.37 -5.51
CA ASN A 426 33.65 -27.24 -5.91
C ASN A 426 33.53 -27.33 -7.44
N GLN A 427 32.77 -28.32 -7.94
CA GLN A 427 32.58 -28.52 -9.37
C GLN A 427 31.55 -27.58 -10.00
N GLY A 428 30.64 -27.04 -9.19
CA GLY A 428 29.58 -26.13 -9.62
C GLY A 428 30.00 -24.67 -9.71
N ALA A 429 31.03 -24.25 -8.97
CA ALA A 429 31.55 -22.88 -8.95
C ALA A 429 33.09 -22.90 -8.90
N THR A 430 33.74 -22.83 -10.06
CA THR A 430 35.19 -23.01 -10.20
C THR A 430 35.98 -21.71 -10.35
N GLN A 431 35.30 -20.59 -10.56
CA GLN A 431 35.92 -19.29 -10.84
C GLN A 431 35.38 -18.22 -9.91
N GLY A 432 36.29 -17.44 -9.34
CA GLY A 432 36.00 -16.22 -8.60
C GLY A 432 36.73 -15.02 -9.19
N TYR A 433 36.40 -13.85 -8.68
CA TYR A 433 36.88 -12.54 -9.10
C TYR A 433 37.39 -11.77 -7.89
N GLN A 434 38.52 -11.09 -8.03
CA GLN A 434 39.15 -10.36 -6.95
C GLN A 434 39.58 -8.96 -7.41
N TRP A 435 39.45 -7.99 -6.51
CA TRP A 435 39.83 -6.60 -6.72
C TRP A 435 40.70 -6.10 -5.56
N GLY A 436 41.73 -5.31 -5.89
CA GLY A 436 42.61 -4.67 -4.92
C GLY A 436 43.69 -5.60 -4.35
N SER A 437 44.61 -5.00 -3.59
CA SER A 437 45.83 -5.63 -3.09
C SER A 437 45.90 -5.78 -1.56
N GLY A 438 44.87 -5.37 -0.81
CA GLY A 438 44.88 -5.43 0.66
C GLY A 438 45.04 -6.85 1.25
N ASP A 439 45.47 -6.94 2.51
CA ASP A 439 45.77 -8.23 3.16
C ASP A 439 44.52 -8.98 3.64
N GLN A 440 43.43 -8.25 3.87
CA GLN A 440 42.16 -8.79 4.35
C GLN A 440 41.10 -8.73 3.26
N THR A 441 40.46 -9.87 3.03
CA THR A 441 39.47 -10.03 1.96
C THR A 441 38.04 -9.91 2.50
N ILE A 442 37.22 -9.09 1.86
CA ILE A 442 35.76 -9.08 2.02
C ILE A 442 35.14 -9.88 0.87
N LEU A 443 34.43 -10.96 1.20
CA LEU A 443 33.75 -11.80 0.22
C LEU A 443 32.32 -11.31 -0.02
N LEU A 444 31.95 -11.11 -1.29
CA LEU A 444 30.62 -10.72 -1.75
C LEU A 444 29.87 -11.97 -2.22
N VAL A 445 28.70 -12.23 -1.64
CA VAL A 445 27.85 -13.40 -1.92
C VAL A 445 26.49 -12.92 -2.45
N HIS A 446 26.22 -13.19 -3.72
CA HIS A 446 25.02 -12.73 -4.41
C HIS A 446 23.74 -13.45 -3.95
N GLY A 447 22.57 -12.91 -4.31
CA GLY A 447 21.28 -13.57 -4.08
C GLY A 447 20.92 -14.65 -5.12
N TRP A 448 19.83 -15.37 -4.87
CA TRP A 448 19.32 -16.42 -5.77
C TRP A 448 18.90 -15.84 -7.12
N GLY A 449 19.30 -16.49 -8.22
CA GLY A 449 19.04 -16.02 -9.58
C GLY A 449 19.82 -14.76 -10.00
N ALA A 450 20.72 -14.25 -9.16
CA ALA A 450 21.65 -13.18 -9.48
C ALA A 450 23.06 -13.74 -9.81
N ASP A 451 24.07 -12.87 -9.86
CA ASP A 451 25.47 -13.24 -10.02
C ASP A 451 26.38 -12.22 -9.33
N SER A 452 27.68 -12.48 -9.33
CA SER A 452 28.72 -11.64 -8.70
C SER A 452 28.66 -10.15 -9.08
N ARG A 453 28.13 -9.80 -10.26
CA ARG A 453 28.03 -8.39 -10.71
C ARG A 453 26.96 -7.60 -9.96
N SER A 454 25.98 -8.27 -9.35
CA SER A 454 24.92 -7.61 -8.57
C SER A 454 25.45 -6.83 -7.37
N LEU A 455 26.62 -7.21 -6.86
CA LEU A 455 27.29 -6.57 -5.71
C LEU A 455 28.51 -5.73 -6.12
N TYR A 456 28.72 -5.49 -7.41
CA TYR A 456 29.89 -4.79 -7.94
C TYR A 456 30.08 -3.39 -7.34
N SER A 457 29.00 -2.69 -7.00
CA SER A 457 29.02 -1.37 -6.34
C SER A 457 29.79 -1.34 -5.01
N PHE A 458 29.87 -2.45 -4.28
CA PHE A 458 30.65 -2.54 -3.04
C PHE A 458 32.15 -2.55 -3.26
N THR A 459 32.63 -2.95 -4.45
CA THR A 459 34.05 -3.13 -4.75
C THR A 459 34.84 -1.85 -4.48
N ARG A 460 34.49 -0.74 -5.15
CA ARG A 460 35.20 0.54 -5.04
C ARG A 460 35.19 1.10 -3.63
N THR A 461 34.05 1.02 -2.93
CA THR A 461 33.89 1.58 -1.59
C THR A 461 34.74 0.82 -0.56
N LEU A 462 34.72 -0.52 -0.61
CA LEU A 462 35.54 -1.35 0.28
C LEU A 462 37.04 -1.25 -0.05
N GLN A 463 37.40 -1.14 -1.33
CA GLN A 463 38.79 -0.93 -1.74
C GLN A 463 39.35 0.40 -1.24
N ARG A 464 38.56 1.48 -1.25
CA ARG A 464 38.97 2.78 -0.67
C ARG A 464 39.29 2.69 0.82
N GLN A 465 38.62 1.78 1.52
CA GLN A 465 38.92 1.46 2.92
C GLN A 465 40.12 0.51 3.08
N GLY A 466 40.81 0.16 1.99
CA GLY A 466 42.00 -0.69 1.99
C GLY A 466 41.72 -2.18 2.17
N PHE A 467 40.51 -2.65 1.87
CA PHE A 467 40.21 -4.09 1.80
C PHE A 467 40.45 -4.64 0.40
N LYS A 468 40.84 -5.91 0.33
CA LYS A 468 40.72 -6.72 -0.88
C LYS A 468 39.27 -7.20 -0.97
N VAL A 469 38.71 -7.23 -2.17
CA VAL A 469 37.31 -7.64 -2.37
C VAL A 469 37.30 -8.86 -3.27
N ALA A 470 36.50 -9.87 -2.93
CA ALA A 470 36.32 -11.05 -3.75
C ALA A 470 34.84 -11.34 -3.97
N ALA A 471 34.49 -11.92 -5.12
CA ALA A 471 33.14 -12.39 -5.43
C ALA A 471 33.23 -13.66 -6.30
N PHE A 472 32.15 -14.42 -6.39
CA PHE A 472 32.08 -15.58 -7.27
C PHE A 472 30.64 -15.81 -7.72
N ASP A 473 30.46 -16.65 -8.75
CA ASP A 473 29.14 -17.09 -9.19
C ASP A 473 28.86 -18.49 -8.66
N ALA A 474 27.80 -18.65 -7.88
CA ALA A 474 27.39 -19.94 -7.32
C ALA A 474 27.01 -20.96 -8.42
N PRO A 475 26.86 -22.26 -8.09
CA PRO A 475 26.43 -23.28 -9.05
C PRO A 475 25.17 -22.86 -9.79
N ALA A 476 25.14 -23.06 -11.12
CA ALA A 476 24.09 -22.61 -12.03
C ALA A 476 23.80 -21.09 -12.07
N HIS A 477 24.58 -20.24 -11.41
CA HIS A 477 24.45 -18.79 -11.45
C HIS A 477 25.54 -18.18 -12.34
N GLY A 478 25.30 -16.98 -12.88
CA GLY A 478 26.28 -16.27 -13.70
C GLY A 478 26.98 -17.15 -14.74
N VAL A 479 28.31 -17.15 -14.72
CA VAL A 479 29.16 -17.93 -15.65
C VAL A 479 29.26 -19.43 -15.30
N SER A 480 28.95 -19.79 -14.06
CA SER A 480 29.01 -21.16 -13.56
C SER A 480 28.05 -22.09 -14.32
N PRO A 481 28.43 -23.36 -14.57
CA PRO A 481 27.65 -24.28 -15.40
C PRO A 481 26.34 -24.72 -14.72
N GLY A 482 25.43 -25.31 -15.50
CA GLY A 482 24.14 -25.82 -15.01
C GLY A 482 23.01 -24.80 -15.07
N SER A 483 21.81 -25.18 -14.66
CA SER A 483 20.62 -24.29 -14.62
C SER A 483 19.74 -24.47 -13.38
N LEU A 484 20.04 -25.49 -12.58
CA LEU A 484 19.41 -25.78 -11.31
C LEU A 484 20.47 -25.72 -10.21
N SER A 485 20.09 -25.21 -9.06
CA SER A 485 20.92 -25.22 -7.86
C SER A 485 20.08 -25.53 -6.63
N THR A 486 20.76 -26.02 -5.59
CA THR A 486 20.23 -26.25 -4.25
C THR A 486 20.89 -25.31 -3.24
N MET A 487 20.27 -25.14 -2.08
CA MET A 487 20.87 -24.33 -1.01
C MET A 487 22.16 -24.98 -0.47
N THR A 488 22.24 -26.31 -0.46
CA THR A 488 23.47 -27.04 -0.11
C THR A 488 24.61 -26.72 -1.07
N GLU A 489 24.37 -26.79 -2.38
CA GLU A 489 25.38 -26.46 -3.39
C GLU A 489 25.84 -25.01 -3.30
N PHE A 490 24.91 -24.08 -3.03
CA PHE A 490 25.25 -22.67 -2.84
C PHE A 490 26.11 -22.49 -1.58
N LYS A 491 25.70 -23.06 -0.44
CA LYS A 491 26.47 -23.05 0.81
C LYS A 491 27.87 -23.65 0.62
N ASP A 492 27.98 -24.78 -0.04
CA ASP A 492 29.27 -25.45 -0.30
C ASP A 492 30.17 -24.62 -1.22
N ALA A 493 29.60 -23.88 -2.17
CA ALA A 493 30.36 -22.96 -3.00
C ALA A 493 30.88 -21.75 -2.20
N VAL A 494 30.07 -21.20 -1.28
CA VAL A 494 30.54 -20.15 -0.36
C VAL A 494 31.70 -20.66 0.51
N LYS A 495 31.54 -21.87 1.08
CA LYS A 495 32.58 -22.53 1.89
C LYS A 495 33.88 -22.73 1.09
N ALA A 496 33.77 -23.26 -0.14
CA ALA A 496 34.92 -23.48 -1.01
C ALA A 496 35.62 -22.18 -1.41
N ALA A 497 34.86 -21.10 -1.65
CA ALA A 497 35.42 -19.78 -1.94
C ALA A 497 36.20 -19.21 -0.75
N ILE A 498 35.64 -19.33 0.47
CA ILE A 498 36.31 -18.91 1.71
C ILE A 498 37.64 -19.64 1.88
N VAL A 499 37.63 -20.97 1.76
CA VAL A 499 38.83 -21.81 1.90
C VAL A 499 39.87 -21.49 0.84
N SER A 500 39.45 -21.30 -0.42
CA SER A 500 40.37 -21.01 -1.53
C SER A 500 41.05 -19.65 -1.43
N LEU A 501 40.37 -18.66 -0.84
CA LEU A 501 40.93 -17.31 -0.63
C LEU A 501 41.86 -17.23 0.59
N GLY A 502 41.63 -18.06 1.63
CA GLY A 502 42.45 -18.17 2.85
C GLY A 502 42.48 -16.94 3.78
N SER A 503 42.15 -15.76 3.26
CA SER A 503 42.29 -14.44 3.91
C SER A 503 40.96 -13.71 4.09
N VAL A 504 39.83 -14.42 4.04
CA VAL A 504 38.50 -13.81 4.19
C VAL A 504 38.32 -13.37 5.64
N ALA A 505 38.21 -12.05 5.83
CA ALA A 505 38.00 -11.43 7.13
C ALA A 505 36.52 -11.01 7.34
N GLY A 506 35.75 -10.84 6.27
CA GLY A 506 34.33 -10.52 6.37
C GLY A 506 33.53 -10.91 5.13
N ILE A 507 32.20 -10.97 5.29
CA ILE A 507 31.27 -11.38 4.21
C ILE A 507 30.14 -10.36 4.09
N VAL A 508 29.84 -9.92 2.85
CA VAL A 508 28.60 -9.24 2.49
C VAL A 508 27.73 -10.20 1.70
N ALA A 509 26.56 -10.55 2.21
CA ALA A 509 25.67 -11.51 1.58
C ALA A 509 24.28 -10.92 1.34
N HIS A 510 23.73 -11.13 0.15
CA HIS A 510 22.42 -10.61 -0.25
C HIS A 510 21.37 -11.73 -0.31
N SER A 511 20.16 -11.46 0.19
CA SER A 511 18.99 -12.34 0.03
C SER A 511 19.30 -13.79 0.49
N LEU A 512 18.94 -14.80 -0.30
CA LEU A 512 19.27 -16.22 -0.02
C LEU A 512 20.78 -16.51 0.07
N GLY A 513 21.65 -15.66 -0.50
CA GLY A 513 23.08 -15.71 -0.26
C GLY A 513 23.44 -15.53 1.22
N GLY A 514 22.61 -14.82 1.99
CA GLY A 514 22.73 -14.69 3.44
C GLY A 514 22.54 -16.00 4.19
N ILE A 515 21.57 -16.82 3.77
CA ILE A 515 21.38 -18.17 4.33
C ILE A 515 22.59 -19.05 3.98
N ALA A 516 23.02 -19.04 2.72
CA ALA A 516 24.17 -19.84 2.26
C ALA A 516 25.46 -19.44 2.99
N ALA A 517 25.72 -18.15 3.16
CA ALA A 517 26.88 -17.65 3.90
C ALA A 517 26.82 -18.04 5.37
N THR A 518 25.68 -17.88 6.03
CA THR A 518 25.52 -18.27 7.44
C THR A 518 25.73 -19.77 7.63
N GLY A 519 25.15 -20.60 6.76
CA GLY A 519 25.35 -22.05 6.81
C GLY A 519 26.80 -22.47 6.54
N ALA A 520 27.49 -21.79 5.61
CA ALA A 520 28.90 -22.06 5.34
C ALA A 520 29.77 -21.73 6.55
N LEU A 521 29.51 -20.59 7.22
CA LEU A 521 30.19 -20.21 8.44
C LEU A 521 29.95 -21.21 9.57
N ALA A 522 28.72 -21.70 9.74
CA ALA A 522 28.37 -22.66 10.79
C ALA A 522 29.13 -23.99 10.68
N GLU A 523 29.56 -24.39 9.48
CA GLU A 523 30.34 -25.60 9.25
C GLU A 523 31.86 -25.38 9.16
N LEU A 524 32.32 -24.13 9.11
CA LEU A 524 33.75 -23.83 9.07
C LEU A 524 34.31 -23.87 10.49
N SER A 525 35.45 -24.54 10.65
CA SER A 525 36.17 -24.56 11.93
C SER A 525 36.72 -23.16 12.28
N HIS A 526 36.95 -22.93 13.58
CA HIS A 526 37.55 -21.68 14.11
C HIS A 526 38.90 -21.27 13.50
N SER A 527 39.53 -22.13 12.68
CA SER A 527 40.77 -21.79 11.96
C SER A 527 40.58 -20.72 10.89
N HIS A 528 39.34 -20.43 10.47
CA HIS A 528 39.03 -19.36 9.52
C HIS A 528 38.75 -18.06 10.27
N ARG A 529 39.57 -17.03 10.04
CA ARG A 529 39.54 -15.74 10.76
C ARG A 529 38.45 -14.78 10.26
N ILE A 530 37.21 -15.26 10.14
CA ILE A 530 36.08 -14.41 9.75
C ILE A 530 35.63 -13.64 10.99
N LYS A 531 35.59 -12.32 10.86
CA LYS A 531 35.38 -11.39 11.97
C LYS A 531 34.05 -10.64 11.89
N ALA A 532 33.47 -10.50 10.69
CA ALA A 532 32.27 -9.71 10.50
C ALA A 532 31.37 -10.25 9.37
N LEU A 533 30.06 -10.20 9.59
CA LEU A 533 29.04 -10.61 8.61
C LEU A 533 28.08 -9.44 8.35
N CYS A 534 27.77 -9.18 7.09
CA CYS A 534 26.75 -8.21 6.68
C CYS A 534 25.68 -8.92 5.85
N LEU A 535 24.43 -8.88 6.31
CA LEU A 535 23.27 -9.45 5.65
C LEU A 535 22.42 -8.33 5.04
N LEU A 536 22.28 -8.34 3.72
CA LEU A 536 21.50 -7.37 2.95
C LEU A 536 20.20 -7.99 2.46
N GLY A 537 19.06 -7.52 2.94
CA GLY A 537 17.76 -8.04 2.49
C GLY A 537 17.58 -9.56 2.68
N ALA A 538 18.25 -10.16 3.67
CA ALA A 538 18.26 -11.61 3.87
C ALA A 538 16.95 -12.10 4.52
N PRO A 539 16.34 -13.19 4.03
CA PRO A 539 15.22 -13.85 4.72
C PRO A 539 15.71 -14.58 5.98
N ALA A 540 14.87 -14.71 7.00
CA ALA A 540 15.24 -15.39 8.23
C ALA A 540 15.42 -16.90 8.03
N ASN A 541 14.55 -17.51 7.22
CA ASN A 541 14.58 -18.94 6.93
C ASN A 541 14.01 -19.27 5.54
N LEU A 542 14.42 -20.41 4.98
CA LEU A 542 14.00 -20.88 3.67
C LEU A 542 12.52 -21.33 3.59
N PRO A 543 11.93 -21.98 4.61
CA PRO A 543 10.53 -22.39 4.56
C PRO A 543 9.57 -21.25 4.24
N VAL A 544 9.72 -20.08 4.88
CA VAL A 544 8.86 -18.91 4.61
C VAL A 544 9.05 -18.38 3.19
N VAL A 545 10.26 -18.46 2.63
CA VAL A 545 10.53 -18.10 1.23
C VAL A 545 9.81 -19.05 0.28
N ILE A 546 9.89 -20.36 0.52
CA ILE A 546 9.20 -21.38 -0.28
C ILE A 546 7.70 -21.21 -0.17
N GLU A 547 7.15 -21.00 1.02
CA GLU A 547 5.71 -20.78 1.21
C GLU A 547 5.22 -19.52 0.49
N ARG A 548 5.96 -18.40 0.59
CA ARG A 548 5.63 -17.15 -0.11
C ARG A 548 5.68 -17.33 -1.61
N TRP A 549 6.67 -18.05 -2.13
CA TRP A 549 6.77 -18.37 -3.55
C TRP A 549 5.64 -19.32 -3.99
N ALA A 550 5.45 -20.44 -3.30
CA ALA A 550 4.47 -21.44 -3.66
C ALA A 550 3.02 -20.91 -3.56
N ASN A 551 2.68 -20.20 -2.48
CA ASN A 551 1.32 -19.69 -2.25
C ASN A 551 1.09 -18.35 -2.95
N GLY A 552 2.07 -17.45 -2.92
CA GLY A 552 1.95 -16.10 -3.47
C GLY A 552 2.16 -16.02 -4.99
N TYR A 553 3.10 -16.80 -5.53
CA TYR A 553 3.46 -16.77 -6.96
C TYR A 553 2.71 -17.82 -7.78
N LEU A 554 2.65 -19.07 -7.31
CA LEU A 554 2.03 -20.19 -8.04
C LEU A 554 0.66 -20.63 -7.49
N LYS A 555 0.28 -20.24 -6.26
CA LYS A 555 -0.93 -20.69 -5.56
C LYS A 555 -1.07 -22.23 -5.56
N LEU A 556 0.01 -22.92 -5.19
CA LEU A 556 0.06 -24.39 -5.06
C LEU A 556 -0.76 -24.86 -3.85
N THR A 557 -1.23 -26.11 -3.88
CA THR A 557 -1.94 -26.70 -2.73
C THR A 557 -0.95 -27.13 -1.64
N PRO A 558 -1.38 -27.20 -0.37
CA PRO A 558 -0.51 -27.63 0.73
C PRO A 558 0.16 -28.98 0.51
N GLU A 559 -0.51 -29.93 -0.15
CA GLU A 559 0.00 -31.27 -0.42
C GLU A 559 1.18 -31.24 -1.41
N ILE A 560 1.08 -30.39 -2.44
CA ILE A 560 2.16 -30.18 -3.42
C ILE A 560 3.35 -29.48 -2.75
N VAL A 561 3.12 -28.51 -1.87
CA VAL A 561 4.20 -27.84 -1.11
C VAL A 561 4.92 -28.83 -0.20
N GLN A 562 4.19 -29.71 0.49
CA GLN A 562 4.81 -30.78 1.29
C GLN A 562 5.61 -31.77 0.44
N ALA A 563 5.12 -32.13 -0.75
CA ALA A 563 5.87 -32.98 -1.68
C ALA A 563 7.14 -32.28 -2.20
N MET A 564 7.07 -30.98 -2.48
CA MET A 564 8.24 -30.16 -2.81
C MET A 564 9.24 -30.12 -1.65
N HIS A 565 8.80 -29.99 -0.40
CA HIS A 565 9.70 -30.05 0.77
C HIS A 565 10.42 -31.40 0.88
N ARG A 566 9.70 -32.52 0.67
CA ARG A 566 10.32 -33.87 0.65
C ARG A 566 11.34 -34.01 -0.47
N GLU A 567 11.04 -33.49 -1.65
CA GLU A 567 11.99 -33.50 -2.76
C GLU A 567 13.22 -32.65 -2.46
N LEU A 568 13.03 -31.42 -1.98
CA LEU A 568 14.13 -30.54 -1.62
C LEU A 568 14.99 -31.13 -0.52
N TRP A 569 14.41 -31.85 0.44
CA TRP A 569 15.18 -32.60 1.42
C TRP A 569 16.09 -33.64 0.76
N LYS A 570 15.55 -34.49 -0.12
CA LYS A 570 16.36 -35.48 -0.86
C LYS A 570 17.53 -34.84 -1.62
N ARG A 571 17.31 -33.67 -2.24
CA ARG A 571 18.32 -32.98 -3.04
C ARG A 571 19.35 -32.22 -2.20
N ASN A 572 18.93 -31.58 -1.10
CA ASN A 572 19.82 -30.83 -0.23
C ASN A 572 20.55 -31.75 0.78
N GLY A 573 20.08 -32.98 1.01
CA GLY A 573 20.56 -33.86 2.06
C GLY A 573 20.08 -33.48 3.47
N VAL A 574 19.53 -32.27 3.62
CA VAL A 574 18.98 -31.71 4.87
C VAL A 574 17.57 -31.19 4.64
N PRO A 575 16.69 -31.23 5.66
CA PRO A 575 15.32 -30.71 5.54
C PRO A 575 15.34 -29.19 5.31
N VAL A 576 14.30 -28.64 4.68
CA VAL A 576 14.24 -27.19 4.37
C VAL A 576 14.31 -26.31 5.62
N GLN A 577 13.86 -26.82 6.77
CA GLN A 577 13.93 -26.16 8.07
C GLN A 577 15.36 -26.01 8.61
N HIS A 578 16.32 -26.77 8.09
CA HIS A 578 17.74 -26.60 8.42
C HIS A 578 18.25 -25.21 8.02
N TRP A 579 17.68 -24.63 6.96
CA TRP A 579 18.07 -23.34 6.41
C TRP A 579 17.41 -22.18 7.17
N ASP A 580 17.87 -21.99 8.39
CA ASP A 580 17.40 -20.96 9.33
C ASP A 580 18.60 -20.19 9.88
N ILE A 581 18.67 -18.88 9.57
CA ILE A 581 19.80 -18.02 9.96
C ILE A 581 19.93 -17.95 11.49
N PRO A 582 18.88 -17.66 12.26
CA PRO A 582 18.94 -17.74 13.73
C PRO A 582 19.55 -19.04 14.27
N ALA A 583 19.09 -20.20 13.79
CA ALA A 583 19.57 -21.49 14.26
C ALA A 583 21.05 -21.71 13.89
N LEU A 584 21.41 -21.47 12.63
CA LEU A 584 22.77 -21.66 12.11
C LEU A 584 23.78 -20.68 12.71
N SER A 585 23.35 -19.48 13.08
CA SER A 585 24.23 -18.43 13.62
C SER A 585 24.48 -18.53 15.13
N SER A 586 23.71 -19.36 15.85
CA SER A 586 23.81 -19.52 17.31
C SER A 586 25.22 -19.83 17.81
N ALA A 587 26.01 -20.58 17.02
CA ALA A 587 27.38 -20.97 17.33
C ALA A 587 28.46 -19.95 16.88
N LEU A 588 28.09 -18.92 16.12
CA LEU A 588 29.06 -18.05 15.44
C LEU A 588 29.46 -16.80 16.23
N GLN A 589 28.53 -16.22 17.01
CA GLN A 589 28.70 -15.01 17.84
C GLN A 589 29.60 -13.89 17.27
N LEU A 590 29.65 -13.71 15.95
CA LEU A 590 30.46 -12.68 15.32
C LEU A 590 29.66 -11.38 15.11
N PRO A 591 30.32 -10.19 15.16
CA PRO A 591 29.72 -8.93 14.76
C PRO A 591 28.94 -9.06 13.44
N THR A 592 27.65 -8.76 13.50
CA THR A 592 26.74 -8.93 12.36
C THR A 592 25.94 -7.66 12.13
N LEU A 593 25.97 -7.13 10.91
CA LEU A 593 25.11 -6.04 10.45
C LEU A 593 23.98 -6.61 9.62
N ILE A 594 22.73 -6.32 9.97
CA ILE A 594 21.55 -6.65 9.17
C ILE A 594 21.02 -5.34 8.62
N LEU A 595 21.07 -5.17 7.31
CA LEU A 595 20.60 -3.96 6.64
C LEU A 595 19.48 -4.32 5.67
N HIS A 596 18.30 -3.76 5.93
CA HIS A 596 17.08 -4.18 5.25
C HIS A 596 16.22 -2.98 4.87
N ASP A 597 15.58 -3.05 3.70
CA ASP A 597 14.67 -1.99 3.26
C ASP A 597 13.26 -2.19 3.82
N LEU A 598 12.70 -1.17 4.45
CA LEU A 598 11.35 -1.21 5.06
C LEU A 598 10.25 -1.53 4.04
N THR A 599 10.50 -1.25 2.76
CA THR A 599 9.57 -1.44 1.64
C THR A 599 9.98 -2.57 0.70
N ASP A 600 10.87 -3.47 1.13
CA ASP A 600 11.32 -4.61 0.33
C ASP A 600 10.13 -5.50 -0.10
N PRO A 601 9.83 -5.59 -1.42
CA PRO A 601 8.68 -6.32 -1.91
C PRO A 601 8.92 -7.84 -2.03
N ILE A 602 10.15 -8.31 -1.83
CA ILE A 602 10.55 -9.72 -1.98
C ILE A 602 10.71 -10.37 -0.60
N VAL A 603 11.48 -9.71 0.28
CA VAL A 603 11.72 -10.16 1.64
C VAL A 603 11.21 -9.09 2.61
N PRO A 604 10.05 -9.26 3.25
CA PRO A 604 9.50 -8.28 4.19
C PRO A 604 10.45 -7.96 5.35
N PHE A 605 10.40 -6.72 5.82
CA PHE A 605 11.26 -6.24 6.92
C PHE A 605 11.12 -7.05 8.23
N CYS A 606 9.97 -7.68 8.47
CA CYS A 606 9.77 -8.53 9.65
C CYS A 606 10.72 -9.73 9.72
N GLU A 607 11.27 -10.17 8.58
CA GLU A 607 12.30 -11.21 8.51
C GLU A 607 13.59 -10.73 9.19
N ALA A 608 14.04 -9.51 8.90
CA ALA A 608 15.21 -8.91 9.56
C ALA A 608 14.99 -8.74 11.07
N GLN A 609 13.77 -8.35 11.47
CA GLN A 609 13.40 -8.27 12.89
C GLN A 609 13.46 -9.64 13.57
N GLN A 610 13.03 -10.71 12.88
CA GLN A 610 13.11 -12.07 13.39
C GLN A 610 14.56 -12.55 13.55
N ILE A 611 15.46 -12.17 12.63
CA ILE A 611 16.88 -12.50 12.76
C ILE A 611 17.48 -11.82 13.99
N VAL A 612 17.31 -10.49 14.14
CA VAL A 612 17.88 -9.74 15.28
C VAL A 612 17.30 -10.17 16.63
N LYS A 613 16.01 -10.54 16.67
CA LYS A 613 15.40 -11.08 17.89
C LYS A 613 16.15 -12.30 18.44
N ASN A 614 16.75 -13.11 17.58
CA ASN A 614 17.46 -14.34 17.97
C ASN A 614 18.99 -14.20 17.89
N MET A 615 19.49 -13.07 17.40
CA MET A 615 20.91 -12.73 17.34
C MET A 615 21.14 -11.40 18.09
N PRO A 616 21.19 -11.39 19.44
CA PRO A 616 21.25 -10.16 20.22
C PRO A 616 22.53 -9.33 20.00
N TRP A 617 23.58 -9.94 19.44
CA TRP A 617 24.82 -9.25 19.05
C TRP A 617 24.73 -8.61 17.64
N ALA A 618 23.68 -8.89 16.87
CA ALA A 618 23.50 -8.32 15.54
C ALA A 618 22.91 -6.91 15.62
N LYS A 619 23.44 -5.99 14.80
CA LYS A 619 22.92 -4.64 14.66
C LYS A 619 21.91 -4.58 13.51
N LEU A 620 20.70 -4.14 13.79
CA LEU A 620 19.72 -3.82 12.76
C LEU A 620 19.93 -2.39 12.24
N ALA A 621 20.05 -2.24 10.93
CA ALA A 621 19.96 -0.99 10.21
C ALA A 621 18.83 -1.09 9.17
N SER A 622 18.15 0.02 8.93
CA SER A 622 17.03 0.06 8.00
C SER A 622 17.11 1.25 7.07
N VAL A 623 16.69 1.05 5.83
CA VAL A 623 16.57 2.06 4.78
C VAL A 623 15.16 1.98 4.19
N SER A 624 14.73 2.98 3.42
CA SER A 624 13.38 2.99 2.86
C SER A 624 13.37 3.38 1.38
N GLY A 625 12.55 2.69 0.59
CA GLY A 625 12.33 2.97 -0.83
C GLY A 625 13.40 2.45 -1.78
N LEU A 626 14.45 1.77 -1.31
CA LEU A 626 15.43 1.12 -2.17
C LEU A 626 14.91 -0.23 -2.69
N GLY A 627 14.14 -0.94 -1.86
CA GLY A 627 13.64 -2.29 -2.14
C GLY A 627 14.77 -3.32 -2.26
N HIS A 628 14.43 -4.54 -2.71
CA HIS A 628 15.33 -5.69 -2.64
C HIS A 628 16.65 -5.57 -3.42
N VAL A 629 16.67 -4.78 -4.50
CA VAL A 629 17.82 -4.70 -5.43
C VAL A 629 18.57 -3.37 -5.33
N ARG A 630 17.88 -2.22 -5.25
CA ARG A 630 18.58 -0.91 -5.27
C ARG A 630 19.39 -0.67 -4.00
N ILE A 631 19.06 -1.38 -2.92
CA ILE A 631 19.82 -1.40 -1.68
C ILE A 631 21.30 -1.76 -1.91
N LEU A 632 21.59 -2.57 -2.93
CA LEU A 632 22.96 -2.99 -3.28
C LEU A 632 23.80 -1.87 -3.89
N SER A 633 23.18 -0.82 -4.42
CA SER A 633 23.84 0.26 -5.18
C SER A 633 23.71 1.65 -4.55
N ASN A 634 23.04 1.76 -3.40
CA ASN A 634 22.81 3.04 -2.75
C ASN A 634 24.05 3.48 -1.96
N ASN A 635 24.51 4.72 -2.19
CA ASN A 635 25.76 5.22 -1.59
C ASN A 635 25.78 5.18 -0.07
N GLU A 636 24.67 5.54 0.59
CA GLU A 636 24.56 5.51 2.05
C GLU A 636 24.72 4.07 2.58
N VAL A 637 24.07 3.10 1.93
CA VAL A 637 24.23 1.68 2.26
C VAL A 637 25.68 1.21 2.05
N LEU A 638 26.30 1.59 0.93
CA LEU A 638 27.69 1.23 0.64
C LEU A 638 28.64 1.76 1.72
N GLU A 639 28.45 3.00 2.15
CA GLU A 639 29.24 3.65 3.19
C GLU A 639 29.01 3.03 4.56
N GLN A 640 27.76 2.77 4.94
CA GLN A 640 27.43 2.11 6.21
C GLN A 640 28.08 0.71 6.31
N VAL A 641 28.00 -0.08 5.24
CA VAL A 641 28.62 -1.41 5.19
C VAL A 641 30.14 -1.31 5.26
N ALA A 642 30.75 -0.37 4.53
CA ALA A 642 32.19 -0.17 4.58
C ALA A 642 32.66 0.24 5.98
N GLN A 643 31.96 1.18 6.62
CA GLN A 643 32.26 1.63 7.98
C GLN A 643 32.14 0.49 8.99
N PHE A 644 31.11 -0.35 8.86
CA PHE A 644 30.95 -1.54 9.71
C PHE A 644 32.16 -2.47 9.66
N PHE A 645 32.71 -2.75 8.48
CA PHE A 645 33.92 -3.57 8.37
C PHE A 645 35.18 -2.89 8.89
N VAL A 646 35.34 -1.58 8.66
CA VAL A 646 36.49 -0.83 9.22
C VAL A 646 36.54 -0.96 10.73
N VAL A 647 35.40 -0.75 11.40
CA VAL A 647 35.31 -0.85 12.87
C VAL A 647 35.60 -2.26 13.36
N ASN A 648 34.98 -3.29 12.76
CA ASN A 648 35.04 -4.65 13.31
C ASN A 648 36.26 -5.46 12.87
N ILE A 649 36.95 -5.03 11.81
CA ILE A 649 38.11 -5.77 11.28
C ILE A 649 39.41 -5.03 11.57
N LYS A 650 39.51 -3.75 11.20
CA LYS A 650 40.77 -2.98 11.27
C LYS A 650 41.03 -2.38 12.65
N VAL A 651 40.03 -1.72 13.23
CA VAL A 651 40.18 -1.07 14.55
C VAL A 651 40.38 -2.11 15.65
N ALA A 652 39.64 -3.22 15.58
CA ALA A 652 39.79 -4.35 16.50
C ALA A 652 41.17 -5.04 16.43
N GLU A 653 41.85 -4.99 15.27
CA GLU A 653 43.23 -5.50 15.13
C GLU A 653 44.26 -4.52 15.68
N ALA A 654 44.12 -3.23 15.38
CA ALA A 654 45.03 -2.20 15.91
C ALA A 654 45.04 -2.19 17.44
N ALA A 655 43.87 -2.32 18.08
CA ALA A 655 43.74 -2.38 19.53
C ALA A 655 44.35 -3.65 20.17
N ARG A 656 44.44 -4.77 19.41
CA ARG A 656 45.06 -6.03 19.86
C ARG A 656 46.56 -6.10 19.63
N VAL A 657 47.11 -5.26 18.75
CA VAL A 657 48.56 -5.15 18.51
C VAL A 657 49.20 -4.12 19.45
N SER A 658 48.40 -3.16 19.95
CA SER A 658 48.82 -2.15 20.94
C SER A 658 48.64 -2.57 22.42
N ALA A 659 47.99 -3.72 22.67
CA ALA A 659 47.82 -4.33 23.98
C ALA A 659 48.64 -5.62 24.06
#